data_AF-A0A672JQ36-F1
#
_entry.id   AF-A0A672JQ36-F1
#
_cell.length_a   1.000
_cell.length_b   1.000
_cell.length_c   1.000
_cell.angle_alpha   90.00
_cell.angle_beta   90.00
_cell.angle_gamma   90.00
#
_symmetry.space_group_name_H-M   'P 1'
#
loop_
_entity.id
_entity.type
_entity.pdbx_description
1 polymer ?
#
loop_
_entity_poly.entity_id
_entity_poly.type
_entity_poly.pdbx_seq_one_letter_code
_entity_poly.pdbx_strand_id
1 'polypeptide(L)'
;HPKTPREEGNEGETPHTTADAGNSFLRAARSGNLDKALEHIKNGIDINTANQNGLNGLHLASKEGHVKMVLELLHNGIVLETTTKKGNTALHIAALAGQEQVVIELVNYGANVNAQSQKGFTPLYMAAQENHLEVVKFLLENGANQSIPTEDGFTPLAVALQQGHENVVALLINYGTKGKVRLPALHIAARNDDTRTAAVLLQNDPNPDLLMHYFSQLTCPPLQNGITPLHINGLSPIHMAAQGDHVDCVKQLLQYNAEIDDITLDHLTPLHVAAHCGHHRMAKVLLDKGAKPNSRALNGFTPLHIACKKNHMRVMDLLLKQSASLEAVTESGLTPLHVASFMGHLNIVKILLQKGASPSASNVKVETPLHMASRAGHYEVAEFLLQNAAPVDAKAKDDQTPLHCAARMGHKELVKLLLEHKANPNSTTTAGHTPLHIAAREGHVQTVRILLDMEAQQTKMTKVSPVCRPNANGLTPLHVAVHHNNLDVVNLLVSKGGSPHSAARNGYTALHIASKQNQVEVANSLLQYGASANAESLQGVTPLHLASQEGRPDMVSLLISKQANVNLGNKSGLTPLHLVAQEGHVGIADILVKQGASVYAATRMGYTPLHVACHYGNIKMVKFLLQQQANVNSKTRLGYTPLHQAAQQGHTDIVTLLLKHGAQPNEITTHGTSALSIAKRLGYISVIDVLKLVTEETVSMKHRMSFPETVDEILDVSEDEGTKLKSSHSGGAEMERRVFSLACFFLLSCNRNYSPAIPRIPRVSPETQHTPLPLPKEYDEDSLIPSSPATETSDNVSPVASPIHTGFLVSFMVDARGGSMRGSRHNGLRVIIPPRTCAAPTRITCRLVKPQKLTSPPPLVEGEGLASRIISLGPAGMQFLGPVIVEIPHFAALGRGDRELVVLRSENGSVWKEHRNRYGDEVLETILNGMDEGRSLKTWLLENAREAPLHRFFCPQT
;
A
#
# COMPACT_ATOMS: atom_id res chain seq x y z
N HIS A 1 50.52 8.77 39.69
CA HIS A 1 51.37 7.61 40.04
C HIS A 1 51.17 6.53 39.00
N PRO A 2 52.18 5.69 38.68
CA PRO A 2 53.63 5.95 38.58
C PRO A 2 54.00 6.42 37.13
N LYS A 3 55.21 6.78 36.69
CA LYS A 3 56.61 6.84 37.21
C LYS A 3 57.44 5.53 37.26
N THR A 4 57.96 5.10 36.11
CA THR A 4 59.18 4.27 35.91
C THR A 4 59.52 4.23 34.40
N PRO A 5 60.79 4.04 33.98
CA PRO A 5 61.97 4.85 34.28
C PRO A 5 62.60 5.43 32.98
N ARG A 6 63.83 5.98 33.05
CA ARG A 6 64.64 6.32 31.86
C ARG A 6 65.48 5.12 31.43
N GLU A 7 65.77 5.02 30.15
CA GLU A 7 67.06 4.52 29.64
C GLU A 7 67.72 5.65 28.86
N GLU A 8 69.06 5.71 28.88
CA GLU A 8 69.84 6.76 28.23
C GLU A 8 70.50 6.17 26.96
N GLY A 9 70.04 6.63 25.79
CA GLY A 9 70.65 6.34 24.49
C GLY A 9 71.19 7.64 23.89
N ASN A 10 72.47 7.65 23.52
CA ASN A 10 73.16 8.85 23.03
C ASN A 10 73.06 8.99 21.50
N GLU A 11 73.26 10.22 21.03
CA GLU A 11 73.51 10.61 19.62
C GLU A 11 72.38 10.40 18.59
N GLY A 12 72.21 11.39 17.71
CA GLY A 12 71.24 11.34 16.61
C GLY A 12 70.65 12.71 16.28
N GLU A 13 71.35 13.51 15.48
CA GLU A 13 70.72 14.67 14.83
C GLU A 13 69.62 14.18 13.89
N THR A 14 68.37 14.48 14.21
CA THR A 14 67.23 14.25 13.31
C THR A 14 66.73 15.58 12.76
N PRO A 15 66.51 15.72 11.44
CA PRO A 15 66.12 17.00 10.86
C PRO A 15 64.75 17.42 11.37
N HIS A 16 64.65 18.64 11.90
CA HIS A 16 63.36 19.22 12.28
C HIS A 16 62.41 19.20 11.09
N THR A 17 61.31 18.44 11.21
CA THR A 17 60.34 18.37 10.13
C THR A 17 59.70 19.73 9.93
N THR A 18 59.48 20.14 8.67
CA THR A 18 58.83 21.42 8.36
C THR A 18 57.43 21.52 8.97
N ALA A 19 56.78 20.38 9.21
CA ALA A 19 55.52 20.27 9.94
C ALA A 19 55.63 20.72 11.41
N ASP A 20 56.71 20.38 12.14
CA ASP A 20 56.89 20.80 13.53
C ASP A 20 57.12 22.31 13.65
N ALA A 21 57.93 22.86 12.74
CA ALA A 21 58.20 24.30 12.68
C ALA A 21 56.94 25.11 12.28
N GLY A 22 56.15 24.64 11.30
CA GLY A 22 54.85 25.22 10.97
C GLY A 22 53.84 25.15 12.14
N ASN A 23 53.82 24.02 12.86
CA ASN A 23 53.03 23.90 14.09
C ASN A 23 53.55 24.78 15.24
N SER A 24 54.83 25.19 15.24
CA SER A 24 55.39 26.18 16.17
C SER A 24 54.95 27.60 15.81
N PHE A 25 55.07 27.98 14.52
CA PHE A 25 54.57 29.25 13.99
C PHE A 25 53.09 29.49 14.32
N LEU A 26 52.22 28.49 14.08
CA LEU A 26 50.80 28.60 14.40
C LEU A 26 50.51 28.71 15.91
N ARG A 27 51.38 28.15 16.77
CA ARG A 27 51.32 28.36 18.23
C ARG A 27 51.79 29.76 18.63
N ALA A 28 52.82 30.31 17.98
CA ALA A 28 53.27 31.69 18.19
C ALA A 28 52.18 32.71 17.78
N ALA A 29 51.62 32.56 16.58
CA ALA A 29 50.51 33.39 16.09
C ALA A 29 49.28 33.37 17.03
N ARG A 30 48.89 32.19 17.52
CA ARG A 30 47.76 32.04 18.46
C ARG A 30 48.03 32.62 19.85
N SER A 31 49.28 32.57 20.33
CA SER A 31 49.67 33.09 21.64
C SER A 31 50.07 34.57 21.61
N GLY A 32 50.01 35.24 20.46
CA GLY A 32 50.40 36.64 20.31
C GLY A 32 51.91 36.89 20.40
N ASN A 33 52.73 35.82 20.37
CA ASN A 33 54.19 35.93 20.49
C ASN A 33 54.81 36.37 19.15
N LEU A 34 54.77 37.69 18.92
CA LEU A 34 55.16 38.32 17.66
C LEU A 34 56.60 38.02 17.26
N ASP A 35 57.54 38.10 18.20
CA ASP A 35 58.97 37.91 17.93
C ASP A 35 59.24 36.50 17.38
N LYS A 36 58.66 35.47 17.98
CA LYS A 36 58.79 34.07 17.49
C LYS A 36 58.02 33.81 16.20
N ALA A 37 56.90 34.49 15.97
CA ALA A 37 56.18 34.36 14.71
C ALA A 37 57.01 34.94 13.55
N LEU A 38 57.61 36.13 13.73
CA LEU A 38 58.50 36.77 12.77
C LEU A 38 59.84 36.02 12.62
N GLU A 39 60.37 35.43 13.69
CA GLU A 39 61.54 34.54 13.65
C GLU A 39 61.26 33.31 12.77
N HIS A 40 60.11 32.64 12.94
CA HIS A 40 59.72 31.51 12.09
C HIS A 40 59.55 31.91 10.61
N ILE A 41 58.98 33.08 10.32
CA ILE A 41 58.87 33.60 8.93
C ILE A 41 60.27 33.87 8.34
N LYS A 42 61.16 34.55 9.08
CA LYS A 42 62.55 34.79 8.67
C LYS A 42 63.34 33.50 8.42
N ASN A 43 63.02 32.45 9.18
CA ASN A 43 63.60 31.11 9.04
C ASN A 43 62.92 30.28 7.91
N GLY A 44 62.16 30.90 7.01
CA GLY A 44 61.68 30.29 5.76
C GLY A 44 60.36 29.52 5.87
N ILE A 45 59.59 29.68 6.95
CA ILE A 45 58.23 29.14 7.03
C ILE A 45 57.27 29.96 6.17
N ASP A 46 56.53 29.30 5.26
CA ASP A 46 55.44 29.94 4.52
C ASP A 46 54.42 30.52 5.50
N ILE A 47 54.24 31.84 5.43
CA ILE A 47 53.32 32.62 6.26
C ILE A 47 51.85 32.14 6.11
N ASN A 48 51.51 31.51 4.99
CA ASN A 48 50.19 30.96 4.70
C ASN A 48 49.98 29.53 5.21
N THR A 49 51.00 28.93 5.86
CA THR A 49 50.91 27.62 6.52
C THR A 49 49.65 27.55 7.37
N ALA A 50 48.86 26.49 7.17
CA ALA A 50 47.58 26.30 7.85
C ALA A 50 47.49 24.92 8.53
N ASN A 51 46.76 24.84 9.64
CA ASN A 51 46.54 23.57 10.33
C ASN A 51 45.53 22.66 9.59
N GLN A 52 45.28 21.47 10.15
CA GLN A 52 44.35 20.47 9.60
C GLN A 52 42.92 20.99 9.33
N ASN A 53 42.51 22.11 9.91
CA ASN A 53 41.20 22.75 9.72
C ASN A 53 41.23 23.94 8.74
N GLY A 54 42.39 24.27 8.17
CA GLY A 54 42.59 25.41 7.27
C GLY A 54 42.78 26.76 7.99
N LEU A 55 43.06 26.78 9.31
CA LEU A 55 43.41 28.02 10.00
C LEU A 55 44.91 28.28 9.87
N ASN A 56 45.27 29.38 9.18
CA ASN A 56 46.62 29.94 9.12
C ASN A 56 46.91 30.88 10.31
N GLY A 57 48.08 31.54 10.30
CA GLY A 57 48.47 32.50 11.34
C GLY A 57 47.47 33.64 11.54
N LEU A 58 46.95 34.22 10.44
CA LEU A 58 45.97 35.31 10.49
C LEU A 58 44.69 34.89 11.21
N HIS A 59 44.10 33.75 10.83
CA HIS A 59 42.89 33.23 11.48
C HIS A 59 43.03 33.03 12.99
N LEU A 60 44.21 32.59 13.45
CA LEU A 60 44.49 32.36 14.86
C LEU A 60 44.73 33.67 15.62
N ALA A 61 45.53 34.57 15.05
CA ALA A 61 45.76 35.91 15.62
C ALA A 61 44.46 36.71 15.71
N SER A 62 43.63 36.66 14.66
CA SER A 62 42.36 37.37 14.57
C SER A 62 41.28 36.85 15.51
N LYS A 63 41.33 35.57 15.91
CA LYS A 63 40.41 35.02 16.91
C LYS A 63 40.71 35.51 18.32
N GLU A 64 41.98 35.46 18.70
CA GLU A 64 42.44 35.68 20.08
C GLU A 64 42.78 37.16 20.35
N GLY A 65 42.55 38.07 19.38
CA GLY A 65 42.60 39.53 19.57
C GLY A 65 43.96 40.20 19.31
N HIS A 66 44.91 39.50 18.69
CA HIS A 66 46.31 39.95 18.61
C HIS A 66 46.55 40.99 17.50
N VAL A 67 46.02 42.21 17.64
CA VAL A 67 46.09 43.30 16.63
C VAL A 67 47.48 43.49 16.02
N LYS A 68 48.53 43.57 16.85
CA LYS A 68 49.92 43.72 16.38
C LYS A 68 50.42 42.54 15.54
N MET A 69 49.99 41.32 15.88
CA MET A 69 50.28 40.11 15.09
C MET A 69 49.52 40.14 13.76
N VAL A 70 48.26 40.57 13.77
CA VAL A 70 47.44 40.70 12.55
C VAL A 70 48.08 41.68 11.57
N LEU A 71 48.44 42.88 12.03
CA LEU A 71 49.11 43.90 11.20
C LEU A 71 50.44 43.41 10.64
N GLU A 72 51.32 42.83 11.47
CA GLU A 72 52.61 42.35 10.99
C GLU A 72 52.51 41.16 10.05
N LEU A 73 51.55 40.24 10.23
CA LEU A 73 51.31 39.17 9.27
C LEU A 73 50.82 39.72 7.91
N LEU A 74 50.01 40.79 7.91
CA LEU A 74 49.57 41.47 6.69
C LEU A 74 50.71 42.23 6.01
N HIS A 75 51.56 42.96 6.76
CA HIS A 75 52.79 43.57 6.24
C HIS A 75 53.74 42.55 5.60
N ASN A 76 53.84 41.34 6.18
CA ASN A 76 54.68 40.25 5.66
C ASN A 76 53.97 39.38 4.60
N GLY A 77 52.84 39.83 4.04
CA GLY A 77 52.23 39.25 2.84
C GLY A 77 51.36 38.00 3.04
N ILE A 78 50.77 37.79 4.22
CA ILE A 78 49.76 36.75 4.41
C ILE A 78 48.51 37.04 3.55
N VAL A 79 47.93 36.02 2.91
CA VAL A 79 46.76 36.22 2.04
C VAL A 79 45.51 36.48 2.90
N LEU A 80 45.03 37.73 2.88
CA LEU A 80 43.90 38.25 3.67
C LEU A 80 42.62 37.42 3.53
N GLU A 81 42.22 37.13 2.29
CA GLU A 81 41.02 36.35 1.95
C GLU A 81 41.26 34.82 1.94
N THR A 82 42.29 34.33 2.65
CA THR A 82 42.41 32.89 2.91
C THR A 82 41.17 32.42 3.65
N THR A 83 40.62 31.27 3.26
CA THR A 83 39.47 30.64 3.94
C THR A 83 39.87 29.36 4.66
N THR A 84 39.28 29.15 5.84
CA THR A 84 39.27 27.84 6.52
C THR A 84 38.49 26.79 5.73
N LYS A 85 38.57 25.51 6.13
CA LYS A 85 37.76 24.42 5.56
C LYS A 85 36.23 24.59 5.67
N LYS A 86 35.74 25.64 6.34
CA LYS A 86 34.31 26.03 6.43
C LYS A 86 33.97 27.28 5.62
N GLY A 87 34.90 27.80 4.81
CA GLY A 87 34.75 29.06 4.06
C GLY A 87 34.90 30.33 4.92
N ASN A 88 35.07 30.24 6.23
CA ASN A 88 35.29 31.42 7.08
C ASN A 88 36.66 32.03 6.78
N THR A 89 36.70 33.35 6.53
CA THR A 89 37.93 34.16 6.43
C THR A 89 38.38 34.67 7.80
N ALA A 90 39.51 35.37 7.88
CA ALA A 90 39.95 36.05 9.10
C ALA A 90 38.89 37.03 9.65
N LEU A 91 38.24 37.79 8.76
CA LEU A 91 37.20 38.78 9.14
C LEU A 91 35.97 38.11 9.76
N HIS A 92 35.54 36.94 9.24
CA HIS A 92 34.47 36.15 9.86
C HIS A 92 34.82 35.74 11.30
N ILE A 93 36.06 35.30 11.53
CA ILE A 93 36.50 34.85 12.85
C ILE A 93 36.63 36.02 13.83
N ALA A 94 37.17 37.15 13.39
CA ALA A 94 37.25 38.37 14.21
C ALA A 94 35.85 38.89 14.58
N ALA A 95 34.92 38.91 13.62
CA ALA A 95 33.55 39.38 13.81
C ALA A 95 32.74 38.46 14.75
N LEU A 96 32.89 37.13 14.66
CA LEU A 96 32.28 36.18 15.59
C LEU A 96 32.87 36.30 17.02
N ALA A 97 34.17 36.60 17.11
CA ALA A 97 34.89 36.70 18.38
C ALA A 97 34.80 38.09 19.06
N GLY A 98 34.11 39.06 18.45
CA GLY A 98 33.95 40.41 19.01
C GLY A 98 35.22 41.26 18.99
N GLN A 99 36.20 40.91 18.15
CA GLN A 99 37.54 41.51 18.16
C GLN A 99 37.55 42.83 17.37
N GLU A 100 36.92 43.87 17.92
CA GLU A 100 36.66 45.17 17.28
C GLU A 100 37.86 45.76 16.54
N GLN A 101 39.00 45.99 17.21
CA GLN A 101 40.19 46.55 16.56
C GLN A 101 40.74 45.64 15.45
N VAL A 102 40.64 44.32 15.59
CA VAL A 102 41.05 43.38 14.54
C VAL A 102 40.11 43.50 13.33
N VAL A 103 38.81 43.65 13.53
CA VAL A 103 37.84 43.88 12.45
C VAL A 103 38.16 45.20 11.74
N ILE A 104 38.48 46.25 12.48
CA ILE A 104 38.90 47.56 11.93
C ILE A 104 40.13 47.40 11.04
N GLU A 105 41.22 46.79 11.52
CA GLU A 105 42.42 46.61 10.70
C GLU A 105 42.18 45.72 9.48
N LEU A 106 41.46 44.61 9.62
CA LEU A 106 41.18 43.73 8.48
C LEU A 106 40.40 44.45 7.37
N VAL A 107 39.40 45.26 7.72
CA VAL A 107 38.63 46.06 6.74
C VAL A 107 39.46 47.20 6.15
N ASN A 108 40.30 47.88 6.95
CA ASN A 108 41.24 48.88 6.45
C ASN A 108 42.23 48.31 5.41
N TYR A 109 42.61 47.04 5.56
CA TYR A 109 43.44 46.29 4.59
C TYR A 109 42.65 45.73 3.39
N GLY A 110 41.35 46.07 3.27
CA GLY A 110 40.51 45.72 2.13
C GLY A 110 39.76 44.40 2.23
N ALA A 111 39.57 43.85 3.45
CA ALA A 111 38.80 42.61 3.63
C ALA A 111 37.34 42.78 3.20
N ASN A 112 36.81 41.76 2.53
CA ASN A 112 35.45 41.77 2.00
C ASN A 112 34.43 41.62 3.14
N VAL A 113 33.86 42.74 3.59
CA VAL A 113 32.77 42.82 4.59
C VAL A 113 31.53 42.01 4.24
N ASN A 114 31.35 41.68 2.95
CA ASN A 114 30.23 40.90 2.40
C ASN A 114 30.64 39.47 1.97
N ALA A 115 31.83 39.00 2.35
CA ALA A 115 32.25 37.63 2.10
C ALA A 115 31.25 36.65 2.75
N GLN A 116 30.99 35.53 2.07
CA GLN A 116 30.15 34.46 2.58
C GLN A 116 30.97 33.20 2.85
N SER A 117 30.84 32.67 4.06
CA SER A 117 31.29 31.32 4.42
C SER A 117 30.56 30.23 3.62
N GLN A 118 30.98 28.96 3.76
CA GLN A 118 30.39 27.83 3.03
C GLN A 118 28.87 27.67 3.26
N LYS A 119 28.32 28.19 4.37
CA LYS A 119 26.89 28.18 4.70
C LYS A 119 26.17 29.51 4.45
N GLY A 120 26.80 30.43 3.72
CA GLY A 120 26.24 31.75 3.42
C GLY A 120 26.29 32.77 4.56
N PHE A 121 26.76 32.40 5.77
CA PHE A 121 26.97 33.38 6.85
C PHE A 121 28.00 34.43 6.43
N THR A 122 27.74 35.70 6.73
CA THR A 122 28.64 36.84 6.54
C THR A 122 29.27 37.27 7.88
N PRO A 123 30.33 38.12 7.89
CA PRO A 123 30.85 38.74 9.11
C PRO A 123 29.77 39.50 9.89
N LEU A 124 28.88 40.23 9.20
CA LEU A 124 27.76 40.96 9.80
C LEU A 124 26.76 40.01 10.48
N TYR A 125 26.46 38.86 9.87
CA TYR A 125 25.62 37.83 10.50
C TYR A 125 26.28 37.31 11.79
N MET A 126 27.58 37.01 11.76
CA MET A 126 28.30 36.47 12.92
C MET A 126 28.38 37.48 14.08
N ALA A 127 28.67 38.75 13.80
CA ALA A 127 28.64 39.81 14.81
C ALA A 127 27.23 40.03 15.39
N ALA A 128 26.20 39.94 14.54
CA ALA A 128 24.80 40.10 14.94
C ALA A 128 24.25 38.91 15.75
N GLN A 129 24.79 37.70 15.55
CA GLN A 129 24.44 36.51 16.35
C GLN A 129 24.97 36.58 17.78
N GLU A 130 26.17 37.13 17.97
CA GLU A 130 26.90 37.12 19.25
C GLU A 130 26.82 38.47 20.01
N ASN A 131 25.94 39.37 19.59
CA ASN A 131 25.66 40.69 20.20
C ASN A 131 26.82 41.72 20.17
N HIS A 132 27.73 41.62 19.20
CA HIS A 132 28.90 42.50 19.12
C HIS A 132 28.55 43.87 18.50
N LEU A 133 27.92 44.75 19.28
CA LEU A 133 27.28 45.98 18.81
C LEU A 133 28.19 46.90 17.98
N GLU A 134 29.37 47.26 18.48
CA GLU A 134 30.28 48.16 17.75
C GLU A 134 30.88 47.50 16.50
N VAL A 135 31.07 46.17 16.50
CA VAL A 135 31.45 45.39 15.31
C VAL A 135 30.35 45.42 14.26
N VAL A 136 29.08 45.22 14.65
CA VAL A 136 27.92 45.33 13.75
C VAL A 136 27.85 46.73 13.15
N LYS A 137 27.98 47.77 13.98
CA LYS A 137 27.97 49.17 13.57
C LYS A 137 29.08 49.51 12.58
N PHE A 138 30.33 49.18 12.90
CA PHE A 138 31.48 49.45 12.02
C PHE A 138 31.35 48.69 10.68
N LEU A 139 30.86 47.44 10.68
CA LEU A 139 30.60 46.70 9.45
C LEU A 139 29.50 47.36 8.59
N LEU A 140 28.43 47.88 9.21
CA LEU A 140 27.38 48.62 8.49
C LEU A 140 27.90 49.94 7.91
N GLU A 141 28.70 50.69 8.67
CA GLU A 141 29.35 51.94 8.23
C GLU A 141 30.31 51.70 7.05
N ASN A 142 30.92 50.52 6.96
CA ASN A 142 31.77 50.07 5.85
C ASN A 142 31.03 49.26 4.76
N GLY A 143 29.68 49.32 4.72
CA GLY A 143 28.90 48.79 3.59
C GLY A 143 28.56 47.30 3.65
N ALA A 144 28.54 46.67 4.83
CA ALA A 144 28.02 45.32 4.99
C ALA A 144 26.49 45.27 4.72
N ASN A 145 26.07 44.36 3.85
CA ASN A 145 24.71 44.29 3.35
C ASN A 145 23.81 43.42 4.23
N GLN A 146 22.86 44.06 4.91
CA GLN A 146 21.84 43.43 5.74
C GLN A 146 20.90 42.45 5.00
N SER A 147 20.83 42.51 3.67
CA SER A 147 19.91 41.69 2.86
C SER A 147 20.50 40.35 2.41
N ILE A 148 21.75 40.02 2.75
CA ILE A 148 22.37 38.73 2.40
C ILE A 148 21.90 37.66 3.38
N PRO A 149 21.23 36.58 2.91
CA PRO A 149 20.82 35.47 3.75
C PRO A 149 21.90 34.36 3.80
N THR A 150 21.79 33.49 4.80
CA THR A 150 22.44 32.16 4.83
C THR A 150 21.83 31.22 3.78
N GLU A 151 22.43 30.05 3.57
CA GLU A 151 21.81 28.95 2.80
C GLU A 151 20.41 28.60 3.31
N ASP A 152 20.22 28.66 4.64
CA ASP A 152 18.97 28.37 5.34
C ASP A 152 17.98 29.57 5.32
N GLY A 153 18.33 30.69 4.66
CA GLY A 153 17.45 31.85 4.44
C GLY A 153 17.47 32.94 5.52
N PHE A 154 18.32 32.83 6.55
CA PHE A 154 18.34 33.76 7.69
C PHE A 154 19.24 34.98 7.43
N THR A 155 18.78 36.17 7.80
CA THR A 155 19.53 37.44 7.71
C THR A 155 20.13 37.85 9.06
N PRO A 156 21.07 38.82 9.11
CA PRO A 156 21.60 39.37 10.36
C PRO A 156 20.51 39.88 11.33
N LEU A 157 19.45 40.51 10.81
CA LEU A 157 18.30 40.94 11.64
C LEU A 157 17.51 39.74 12.19
N ALA A 158 17.32 38.69 11.40
CA ALA A 158 16.58 37.50 11.83
C ALA A 158 17.31 36.76 12.97
N VAL A 159 18.63 36.61 12.89
CA VAL A 159 19.40 35.95 13.96
C VAL A 159 19.48 36.84 15.21
N ALA A 160 19.67 38.16 15.08
CA ALA A 160 19.66 39.06 16.23
C ALA A 160 18.31 39.04 16.99
N LEU A 161 17.19 38.98 16.26
CA LEU A 161 15.84 38.81 16.84
C LEU A 161 15.62 37.43 17.47
N GLN A 162 16.15 36.37 16.87
CA GLN A 162 16.06 35.02 17.41
C GLN A 162 16.83 34.87 18.74
N GLN A 163 17.94 35.60 18.91
CA GLN A 163 18.75 35.61 20.13
C GLN A 163 18.32 36.67 21.17
N GLY A 164 17.42 37.59 20.81
CA GLY A 164 16.90 38.64 21.71
C GLY A 164 17.81 39.87 21.88
N HIS A 165 18.70 40.14 20.92
CA HIS A 165 19.72 41.20 21.03
C HIS A 165 19.17 42.60 20.71
N GLU A 166 18.33 43.15 21.61
CA GLU A 166 17.59 44.41 21.44
C GLU A 166 18.40 45.55 20.80
N ASN A 167 19.64 45.78 21.25
CA ASN A 167 20.49 46.87 20.76
C ASN A 167 20.94 46.66 19.31
N VAL A 168 21.35 45.44 18.95
CA VAL A 168 21.73 45.07 17.58
C VAL A 168 20.52 45.11 16.65
N VAL A 169 19.36 44.64 17.12
CA VAL A 169 18.08 44.70 16.40
C VAL A 169 17.70 46.15 16.08
N ALA A 170 17.74 47.04 17.07
CA ALA A 170 17.46 48.47 16.89
C ALA A 170 18.44 49.14 15.93
N LEU A 171 19.75 48.84 16.05
CA LEU A 171 20.79 49.35 15.17
C LEU A 171 20.56 48.93 13.70
N LEU A 172 20.33 47.64 13.46
CA LEU A 172 20.08 47.09 12.11
C LEU A 172 18.84 47.73 11.46
N ILE A 173 17.74 47.88 12.22
CA ILE A 173 16.53 48.52 11.71
C ILE A 173 16.78 49.99 11.36
N ASN A 174 17.45 50.74 12.24
CA ASN A 174 17.78 52.15 12.03
C ASN A 174 18.71 52.38 10.82
N TYR A 175 19.64 51.46 10.55
CA TYR A 175 20.48 51.46 9.34
C TYR A 175 19.71 51.12 8.04
N GLY A 176 18.39 50.98 8.11
CA GLY A 176 17.52 51.01 6.93
C GLY A 176 17.27 49.65 6.28
N THR A 177 16.85 48.65 7.06
CA THR A 177 16.26 47.43 6.48
C THR A 177 15.04 47.79 5.62
N LYS A 178 15.01 47.34 4.36
CA LYS A 178 13.95 47.61 3.39
C LYS A 178 13.39 46.32 2.80
N GLY A 179 12.09 46.27 2.56
CA GLY A 179 11.41 45.17 1.87
C GLY A 179 11.62 43.80 2.55
N LYS A 180 12.10 42.82 1.76
CA LYS A 180 12.07 41.36 2.04
C LYS A 180 12.56 40.92 3.42
N VAL A 181 13.43 41.71 4.08
CA VAL A 181 14.02 41.39 5.39
C VAL A 181 13.04 41.58 6.55
N ARG A 182 12.06 42.50 6.42
CA ARG A 182 11.17 42.88 7.54
C ARG A 182 10.13 41.82 7.89
N LEU A 183 9.61 41.09 6.90
CA LEU A 183 8.53 40.13 7.14
C LEU A 183 8.97 38.93 8.00
N PRO A 184 10.11 38.26 7.74
CA PRO A 184 10.62 37.24 8.66
C PRO A 184 10.92 37.80 10.06
N ALA A 185 11.47 39.01 10.14
CA ALA A 185 11.72 39.70 11.42
C ALA A 185 10.43 39.92 12.23
N LEU A 186 9.34 40.37 11.58
CA LEU A 186 8.05 40.57 12.24
C LEU A 186 7.43 39.24 12.74
N HIS A 187 7.61 38.13 12.02
CA HIS A 187 7.19 36.81 12.50
C HIS A 187 7.99 36.34 13.73
N ILE A 188 9.31 36.60 13.78
CA ILE A 188 10.14 36.26 14.95
C ILE A 188 9.75 37.14 16.14
N ALA A 189 9.60 38.45 15.96
CA ALA A 189 9.14 39.36 17.00
C ALA A 189 7.77 38.94 17.57
N ALA A 190 6.81 38.59 16.70
CA ALA A 190 5.49 38.12 17.08
C ALA A 190 5.47 36.73 17.76
N ARG A 191 6.47 35.89 17.49
CA ARG A 191 6.69 34.60 18.16
C ARG A 191 7.39 34.74 19.52
N ASN A 192 8.11 35.84 19.75
CA ASN A 192 8.94 36.06 20.93
C ASN A 192 8.32 37.08 21.94
N ASP A 193 7.08 37.54 21.70
CA ASP A 193 6.42 38.67 22.39
C ASP A 193 7.19 40.00 22.37
N ASP A 194 8.08 40.20 21.38
CA ASP A 194 8.81 41.46 21.21
C ASP A 194 7.91 42.54 20.60
N THR A 195 7.00 43.04 21.43
CA THR A 195 6.09 44.15 21.14
C THR A 195 6.82 45.42 20.72
N ARG A 196 8.04 45.65 21.23
CA ARG A 196 8.82 46.86 20.92
C ARG A 196 9.38 46.79 19.50
N THR A 197 10.06 45.71 19.13
CA THR A 197 10.55 45.55 17.76
C THR A 197 9.41 45.39 16.77
N ALA A 198 8.33 44.67 17.13
CA ALA A 198 7.14 44.60 16.29
C ALA A 198 6.58 46.00 15.98
N ALA A 199 6.45 46.88 16.99
CA ALA A 199 6.03 48.26 16.78
C ALA A 199 7.00 49.06 15.90
N VAL A 200 8.32 48.95 16.08
CA VAL A 200 9.31 49.68 15.26
C VAL A 200 9.33 49.17 13.81
N LEU A 201 9.17 47.85 13.59
CA LEU A 201 9.05 47.28 12.25
C LEU A 201 7.79 47.80 11.52
N LEU A 202 6.66 47.87 12.23
CA LEU A 202 5.36 48.33 11.69
C LEU A 202 5.31 49.86 11.49
N GLN A 203 5.95 50.66 12.35
CA GLN A 203 6.05 52.12 12.14
C GLN A 203 6.70 52.48 10.80
N ASN A 204 7.58 51.61 10.29
CA ASN A 204 8.30 51.82 9.04
C ASN A 204 7.62 51.20 7.82
N ASP A 205 6.59 50.36 7.99
CA ASP A 205 5.68 49.85 6.95
C ASP A 205 4.35 49.43 7.59
N PRO A 206 3.31 50.30 7.57
CA PRO A 206 2.18 50.23 8.50
C PRO A 206 1.11 49.19 8.17
N ASN A 207 1.36 48.28 7.22
CA ASN A 207 0.43 47.22 6.84
C ASN A 207 1.18 45.87 6.70
N PRO A 208 1.03 44.92 7.65
CA PRO A 208 1.74 43.65 7.61
C PRO A 208 1.24 42.69 6.53
N ASP A 209 0.02 42.89 6.02
CA ASP A 209 -0.59 42.02 5.02
C ASP A 209 -0.12 42.40 3.60
N LEU A 210 0.21 43.69 3.38
CA LEU A 210 0.95 44.18 2.21
C LEU A 210 2.35 43.55 2.13
N LEU A 211 3.06 43.42 3.26
CA LEU A 211 4.33 42.69 3.31
C LEU A 211 4.18 41.23 2.88
N MET A 212 3.11 40.54 3.32
CA MET A 212 2.79 39.17 2.87
C MET A 212 2.50 39.11 1.36
N HIS A 213 1.75 40.07 0.81
CA HIS A 213 1.43 40.12 -0.62
C HIS A 213 2.67 40.41 -1.51
N TYR A 214 3.64 41.20 -1.04
CA TYR A 214 4.92 41.37 -1.75
C TYR A 214 5.79 40.09 -1.73
N PHE A 215 5.57 39.19 -0.78
CA PHE A 215 6.31 37.93 -0.66
C PHE A 215 5.69 36.80 -1.48
N SER A 216 4.35 36.73 -1.56
CA SER A 216 3.63 35.66 -2.27
C SER A 216 3.90 35.59 -3.78
N GLN A 217 4.35 36.70 -4.39
CA GLN A 217 4.71 36.78 -5.81
C GLN A 217 6.11 36.20 -6.13
N LEU A 218 6.85 35.71 -5.12
CA LEU A 218 8.23 35.24 -5.25
C LEU A 218 8.35 33.77 -4.86
N THR A 219 8.18 32.87 -5.84
CA THR A 219 8.25 31.43 -5.63
C THR A 219 9.67 30.96 -5.31
N CYS A 220 9.91 30.50 -4.07
CA CYS A 220 11.12 29.76 -3.69
C CYS A 220 10.81 28.25 -3.56
N PRO A 221 11.70 27.35 -4.03
CA PRO A 221 11.54 25.91 -3.85
C PRO A 221 11.81 25.48 -2.39
N PRO A 222 11.16 24.40 -1.90
CA PRO A 222 11.38 23.92 -0.54
C PRO A 222 12.75 23.23 -0.39
N LEU A 223 13.53 23.65 0.61
CA LEU A 223 14.81 23.04 0.99
C LEU A 223 14.62 21.90 2.00
N GLN A 224 15.52 20.92 1.98
CA GLN A 224 15.22 19.55 2.41
C GLN A 224 15.65 19.20 3.86
N ASN A 225 16.23 20.15 4.61
CA ASN A 225 16.98 19.88 5.85
C ASN A 225 16.39 20.53 7.12
N GLY A 226 15.26 20.02 7.62
CA GLY A 226 14.91 20.02 9.06
C GLY A 226 14.47 21.33 9.74
N ILE A 227 15.09 22.48 9.42
CA ILE A 227 14.72 23.81 9.94
C ILE A 227 14.53 24.71 8.73
N THR A 228 13.27 24.86 8.29
CA THR A 228 12.92 25.69 7.13
C THR A 228 12.65 27.15 7.53
N PRO A 229 12.74 28.11 6.59
CA PRO A 229 12.34 29.49 6.83
C PRO A 229 10.92 29.60 7.38
N LEU A 230 10.62 30.66 8.15
CA LEU A 230 9.38 30.82 8.94
C LEU A 230 8.04 30.74 8.17
N HIS A 231 8.06 30.64 6.84
CA HIS A 231 6.87 30.53 5.98
C HIS A 231 6.33 29.09 5.89
N ILE A 232 6.16 28.41 7.02
CA ILE A 232 5.43 27.13 7.06
C ILE A 232 3.93 27.42 6.89
N ASN A 233 3.41 27.09 5.71
CA ASN A 233 1.98 26.94 5.39
C ASN A 233 1.09 28.19 5.59
N GLY A 234 1.65 29.39 5.40
CA GLY A 234 0.86 30.64 5.37
C GLY A 234 0.41 31.16 6.74
N LEU A 235 1.11 30.80 7.82
CA LEU A 235 0.95 31.47 9.11
C LEU A 235 1.47 32.92 9.01
N SER A 236 0.64 33.90 9.35
CA SER A 236 1.00 35.32 9.46
C SER A 236 1.43 35.69 10.90
N PRO A 237 1.95 36.91 11.17
CA PRO A 237 2.42 37.28 12.51
C PRO A 237 1.34 37.21 13.59
N ILE A 238 0.08 37.52 13.26
CA ILE A 238 -1.05 37.42 14.20
C ILE A 238 -1.36 35.98 14.58
N HIS A 239 -1.11 35.00 13.69
CA HIS A 239 -1.19 33.58 14.04
C HIS A 239 -0.08 33.15 15.00
N MET A 240 1.16 33.61 14.79
CA MET A 240 2.30 33.32 15.68
C MET A 240 2.06 33.90 17.08
N ALA A 241 1.64 35.17 17.17
CA ALA A 241 1.31 35.79 18.44
C ALA A 241 0.10 35.12 19.13
N ALA A 242 -0.91 34.68 18.35
CA ALA A 242 -2.04 33.90 18.88
C ALA A 242 -1.65 32.49 19.36
N GLN A 243 -0.57 31.90 18.83
CA GLN A 243 -0.04 30.61 19.29
C GLN A 243 0.65 30.71 20.67
N GLY A 244 1.27 31.86 20.98
CA GLY A 244 2.00 32.09 22.24
C GLY A 244 1.21 32.73 23.38
N ASP A 245 -0.07 33.09 23.18
CA ASP A 245 -0.87 33.94 24.09
C ASP A 245 -0.29 35.37 24.24
N HIS A 246 0.44 35.84 23.21
CA HIS A 246 1.11 37.14 23.12
C HIS A 246 0.11 38.28 22.87
N VAL A 247 -0.74 38.51 23.88
CA VAL A 247 -1.91 39.39 23.85
C VAL A 247 -1.58 40.82 23.42
N ASP A 248 -0.48 41.38 23.92
CA ASP A 248 -0.10 42.75 23.62
C ASP A 248 0.53 42.88 22.23
N CYS A 249 1.24 41.86 21.74
CA CYS A 249 1.65 41.78 20.34
C CYS A 249 0.44 41.73 19.38
N VAL A 250 -0.59 40.94 19.69
CA VAL A 250 -1.84 40.91 18.88
C VAL A 250 -2.57 42.25 18.91
N LYS A 251 -2.65 42.93 20.06
CA LYS A 251 -3.20 44.32 20.09
C LYS A 251 -2.41 45.25 19.19
N GLN A 252 -1.08 45.13 19.17
CA GLN A 252 -0.21 45.99 18.38
C GLN A 252 -0.34 45.73 16.88
N LEU A 253 -0.41 44.47 16.46
CA LEU A 253 -0.66 44.06 15.07
C LEU A 253 -2.03 44.55 14.57
N LEU A 254 -3.08 44.40 15.39
CA LEU A 254 -4.43 44.92 15.07
C LEU A 254 -4.48 46.46 15.03
N GLN A 255 -3.62 47.17 15.77
CA GLN A 255 -3.50 48.63 15.67
C GLN A 255 -2.86 49.06 14.35
N TYR A 256 -1.92 48.26 13.81
CA TYR A 256 -1.36 48.41 12.46
C TYR A 256 -2.14 47.61 11.41
N ASN A 257 -3.47 47.55 11.57
CA ASN A 257 -4.43 47.09 10.57
C ASN A 257 -4.20 45.67 10.00
N ALA A 258 -3.59 44.76 10.78
CA ALA A 258 -3.56 43.33 10.44
C ALA A 258 -4.99 42.75 10.42
N GLU A 259 -5.33 41.94 9.42
CA GLU A 259 -6.62 41.25 9.36
C GLU A 259 -6.80 40.24 10.53
N ILE A 260 -7.96 40.28 11.19
CA ILE A 260 -8.23 39.55 12.42
C ILE A 260 -8.75 38.13 12.18
N ASP A 261 -9.44 37.91 11.05
CA ASP A 261 -9.83 36.60 10.54
C ASP A 261 -8.96 36.19 9.34
N ASP A 262 -7.69 36.62 9.33
CA ASP A 262 -6.69 36.15 8.35
C ASP A 262 -6.58 34.62 8.36
N ILE A 263 -6.19 34.02 7.23
CA ILE A 263 -6.28 32.57 7.02
C ILE A 263 -4.98 31.93 6.54
N THR A 264 -4.60 30.84 7.20
CA THR A 264 -3.57 29.91 6.68
C THR A 264 -4.06 29.16 5.44
N LEU A 265 -3.16 28.38 4.80
CA LEU A 265 -3.53 27.49 3.68
C LEU A 265 -4.61 26.45 4.02
N ASP A 266 -4.82 26.14 5.31
CA ASP A 266 -5.88 25.26 5.80
C ASP A 266 -7.15 26.03 6.27
N HIS A 267 -7.26 27.31 5.90
CA HIS A 267 -8.31 28.24 6.33
C HIS A 267 -8.45 28.38 7.86
N LEU A 268 -7.37 28.12 8.61
CA LEU A 268 -7.32 28.36 10.05
C LEU A 268 -7.12 29.86 10.28
N THR A 269 -7.88 30.43 11.23
CA THR A 269 -7.72 31.83 11.69
C THR A 269 -6.98 31.90 13.03
N PRO A 270 -6.51 33.08 13.50
CA PRO A 270 -5.87 33.22 14.82
C PRO A 270 -6.74 32.69 15.97
N LEU A 271 -8.07 32.80 15.85
CA LEU A 271 -9.01 32.25 16.83
C LEU A 271 -9.06 30.71 16.83
N HIS A 272 -8.83 30.06 15.68
CA HIS A 272 -8.65 28.60 15.62
C HIS A 272 -7.35 28.17 16.31
N VAL A 273 -6.28 28.95 16.19
CA VAL A 273 -4.99 28.70 16.86
C VAL A 273 -5.11 28.88 18.37
N ALA A 274 -5.71 29.98 18.84
CA ALA A 274 -6.00 30.20 20.26
C ALA A 274 -6.88 29.08 20.85
N ALA A 275 -7.89 28.61 20.10
CA ALA A 275 -8.74 27.48 20.48
C ALA A 275 -8.04 26.11 20.41
N HIS A 276 -6.95 25.97 19.64
CA HIS A 276 -6.10 24.78 19.62
C HIS A 276 -5.16 24.71 20.84
N CYS A 277 -4.54 25.83 21.20
CA CYS A 277 -3.61 25.92 22.32
C CYS A 277 -4.30 26.03 23.69
N GLY A 278 -5.57 26.47 23.75
CA GLY A 278 -6.33 26.63 25.00
C GLY A 278 -6.24 28.04 25.59
N HIS A 279 -5.74 28.99 24.80
CA HIS A 279 -5.37 30.34 25.20
C HIS A 279 -6.61 31.23 25.41
N HIS A 280 -7.24 31.08 26.57
CA HIS A 280 -8.45 31.82 26.95
C HIS A 280 -8.27 33.34 26.97
N ARG A 281 -7.06 33.86 27.27
CA ARG A 281 -6.79 35.31 27.22
C ARG A 281 -6.77 35.80 25.77
N MET A 282 -5.96 35.18 24.91
CA MET A 282 -5.91 35.45 23.47
C MET A 282 -7.30 35.31 22.81
N ALA A 283 -7.98 34.19 23.02
CA ALA A 283 -9.29 33.94 22.45
C ALA A 283 -10.32 35.01 22.86
N LYS A 284 -10.24 35.51 24.11
CA LYS A 284 -11.07 36.64 24.56
C LYS A 284 -10.72 37.91 23.80
N VAL A 285 -9.44 38.27 23.71
CA VAL A 285 -8.98 39.50 23.05
C VAL A 285 -9.34 39.50 21.56
N LEU A 286 -9.25 38.36 20.88
CA LEU A 286 -9.68 38.21 19.48
C LEU A 286 -11.20 38.39 19.33
N LEU A 287 -12.02 37.73 20.18
CA LEU A 287 -13.48 37.85 20.14
C LEU A 287 -13.95 39.26 20.51
N ASP A 288 -13.40 39.87 21.54
CA ASP A 288 -13.68 41.26 21.97
C ASP A 288 -13.23 42.29 20.91
N LYS A 289 -12.36 41.90 19.97
CA LYS A 289 -11.93 42.68 18.80
C LYS A 289 -12.70 42.34 17.51
N GLY A 290 -13.64 41.39 17.54
CA GLY A 290 -14.54 41.08 16.41
C GLY A 290 -14.19 39.85 15.57
N ALA A 291 -13.23 39.02 16.00
CA ALA A 291 -12.91 37.76 15.32
C ALA A 291 -14.14 36.84 15.24
N LYS A 292 -14.40 36.24 14.08
CA LYS A 292 -15.65 35.51 13.83
C LYS A 292 -15.66 34.14 14.54
N PRO A 293 -16.54 33.91 15.54
CA PRO A 293 -16.58 32.68 16.35
C PRO A 293 -16.98 31.42 15.56
N ASN A 294 -17.58 31.62 14.38
CA ASN A 294 -18.11 30.58 13.50
C ASN A 294 -17.33 30.44 12.18
N SER A 295 -16.14 31.07 12.05
CA SER A 295 -15.23 30.84 10.92
C SER A 295 -14.93 29.34 10.74
N ARG A 296 -14.69 28.92 9.49
CA ARG A 296 -14.48 27.51 9.11
C ARG A 296 -13.08 27.29 8.55
N ALA A 297 -12.37 26.32 9.10
CA ALA A 297 -11.21 25.71 8.47
C ALA A 297 -11.60 24.91 7.21
N LEU A 298 -10.61 24.48 6.41
CA LEU A 298 -10.76 23.76 5.14
C LEU A 298 -11.63 22.48 5.23
N ASN A 299 -11.67 21.85 6.40
CA ASN A 299 -12.47 20.66 6.70
C ASN A 299 -13.78 20.96 7.48
N GLY A 300 -14.19 22.23 7.51
CA GLY A 300 -15.42 22.71 8.14
C GLY A 300 -15.37 22.80 9.68
N PHE A 301 -14.23 22.50 10.31
CA PHE A 301 -14.07 22.72 11.75
C PHE A 301 -14.15 24.22 12.07
N THR A 302 -14.84 24.56 13.17
CA THR A 302 -14.85 25.91 13.76
C THR A 302 -13.98 25.94 15.03
N PRO A 303 -13.64 27.12 15.60
CA PRO A 303 -12.90 27.20 16.87
C PRO A 303 -13.57 26.41 18.00
N LEU A 304 -14.91 26.34 18.04
CA LEU A 304 -15.65 25.55 19.01
C LEU A 304 -15.40 24.03 18.85
N HIS A 305 -15.34 23.52 17.62
CA HIS A 305 -14.98 22.12 17.36
C HIS A 305 -13.56 21.80 17.85
N ILE A 306 -12.62 22.72 17.66
CA ILE A 306 -11.22 22.55 18.10
C ILE A 306 -11.14 22.56 19.63
N ALA A 307 -11.79 23.53 20.29
CA ALA A 307 -11.84 23.60 21.75
C ALA A 307 -12.48 22.33 22.35
N CYS A 308 -13.56 21.83 21.73
CA CYS A 308 -14.19 20.57 22.13
C CYS A 308 -13.26 19.37 21.90
N LYS A 309 -12.56 19.27 20.76
CA LYS A 309 -11.60 18.19 20.48
C LYS A 309 -10.46 18.13 21.51
N LYS A 310 -9.99 19.29 21.96
CA LYS A 310 -8.80 19.46 22.83
C LYS A 310 -9.12 19.56 24.32
N ASN A 311 -10.38 19.40 24.74
CA ASN A 311 -10.86 19.55 26.12
C ASN A 311 -10.65 20.95 26.72
N HIS A 312 -10.58 22.00 25.89
CA HIS A 312 -10.30 23.38 26.33
C HIS A 312 -11.55 24.09 26.85
N MET A 313 -12.10 23.58 27.96
CA MET A 313 -13.37 24.04 28.57
C MET A 313 -13.47 25.56 28.69
N ARG A 314 -12.41 26.25 29.14
CA ARG A 314 -12.42 27.72 29.29
C ARG A 314 -12.51 28.50 27.98
N VAL A 315 -12.05 27.93 26.86
CA VAL A 315 -12.19 28.56 25.53
C VAL A 315 -13.56 28.19 24.93
N MET A 316 -14.01 26.96 25.11
CA MET A 316 -15.35 26.52 24.73
C MET A 316 -16.45 27.38 25.39
N ASP A 317 -16.41 27.56 26.71
CA ASP A 317 -17.36 28.41 27.46
C ASP A 317 -17.39 29.86 26.98
N LEU A 318 -16.23 30.38 26.56
CA LEU A 318 -16.07 31.74 26.04
C LEU A 318 -16.68 31.86 24.63
N LEU A 319 -16.38 30.91 23.75
CA LEU A 319 -16.96 30.83 22.41
C LEU A 319 -18.49 30.70 22.47
N LEU A 320 -19.02 29.86 23.35
CA LEU A 320 -20.46 29.69 23.56
C LEU A 320 -21.14 30.94 24.14
N LYS A 321 -20.42 31.77 24.91
CA LYS A 321 -20.91 33.09 25.34
C LYS A 321 -20.90 34.12 24.20
N GLN A 322 -19.91 34.04 23.31
CA GLN A 322 -19.76 34.88 22.13
C GLN A 322 -20.43 34.27 20.87
N SER A 323 -21.61 33.66 21.02
CA SER A 323 -22.46 33.18 19.90
C SER A 323 -21.82 32.17 18.92
N ALA A 324 -20.87 31.33 19.38
CA ALA A 324 -20.46 30.16 18.61
C ALA A 324 -21.61 29.13 18.54
N SER A 325 -21.90 28.62 17.34
CA SER A 325 -23.05 27.75 17.08
C SER A 325 -22.78 26.32 17.55
N LEU A 326 -23.66 25.81 18.42
CA LEU A 326 -23.70 24.43 18.90
C LEU A 326 -23.99 23.42 17.79
N GLU A 327 -24.69 23.85 16.73
CA GLU A 327 -25.11 23.02 15.59
C GLU A 327 -24.33 23.36 14.31
N ALA A 328 -23.19 24.05 14.44
CA ALA A 328 -22.21 24.11 13.35
C ALA A 328 -21.72 22.70 13.02
N VAL A 329 -21.49 22.40 11.74
CA VAL A 329 -21.05 21.07 11.28
C VAL A 329 -19.79 21.12 10.42
N THR A 330 -18.91 20.12 10.57
CA THR A 330 -17.78 19.88 9.64
C THR A 330 -18.26 19.49 8.24
N GLU A 331 -17.36 19.40 7.25
CA GLU A 331 -17.70 18.83 5.92
C GLU A 331 -18.18 17.36 6.02
N SER A 332 -17.86 16.67 7.12
CA SER A 332 -18.36 15.33 7.46
C SER A 332 -19.64 15.33 8.31
N GLY A 333 -20.28 16.48 8.51
CA GLY A 333 -21.53 16.60 9.27
C GLY A 333 -21.39 16.46 10.79
N LEU A 334 -20.17 16.46 11.34
CA LEU A 334 -19.95 16.32 12.78
C LEU A 334 -20.22 17.66 13.47
N THR A 335 -21.06 17.67 14.50
CA THR A 335 -21.21 18.82 15.41
C THR A 335 -20.14 18.79 16.53
N PRO A 336 -19.94 19.87 17.32
CA PRO A 336 -19.05 19.85 18.48
C PRO A 336 -19.39 18.74 19.49
N LEU A 337 -20.67 18.38 19.62
CA LEU A 337 -21.12 17.26 20.47
C LEU A 337 -20.68 15.90 19.94
N HIS A 338 -20.67 15.68 18.61
CA HIS A 338 -20.08 14.48 18.02
C HIS A 338 -18.58 14.39 18.30
N VAL A 339 -17.86 15.50 18.14
CA VAL A 339 -16.41 15.57 18.38
C VAL A 339 -16.07 15.32 19.85
N ALA A 340 -16.77 15.97 20.78
CA ALA A 340 -16.59 15.74 22.22
C ALA A 340 -16.90 14.29 22.62
N SER A 341 -17.96 13.71 22.03
CA SER A 341 -18.38 12.33 22.33
C SER A 341 -17.44 11.27 21.77
N PHE A 342 -16.81 11.52 20.62
CA PHE A 342 -15.76 10.65 20.08
C PHE A 342 -14.46 10.72 20.90
N MET A 343 -14.18 11.85 21.54
CA MET A 343 -12.91 12.10 22.26
C MET A 343 -13.01 11.82 23.77
N GLY A 344 -14.21 11.46 24.28
CA GLY A 344 -14.41 11.07 25.68
C GLY A 344 -14.61 12.22 26.68
N HIS A 345 -14.74 13.46 26.21
CA HIS A 345 -14.71 14.65 27.06
C HIS A 345 -16.06 14.92 27.76
N LEU A 346 -16.38 14.07 28.76
CA LEU A 346 -17.66 14.08 29.49
C LEU A 346 -18.09 15.47 29.99
N ASN A 347 -17.17 16.28 30.51
CA ASN A 347 -17.50 17.61 31.03
C ASN A 347 -17.91 18.59 29.92
N ILE A 348 -17.35 18.44 28.71
CA ILE A 348 -17.76 19.20 27.53
C ILE A 348 -19.11 18.69 27.01
N VAL A 349 -19.30 17.37 26.93
CA VAL A 349 -20.59 16.75 26.57
C VAL A 349 -21.72 17.24 27.49
N LYS A 350 -21.47 17.30 28.81
CA LYS A 350 -22.39 17.86 29.81
C LYS A 350 -22.76 19.32 29.51
N ILE A 351 -21.79 20.19 29.27
CA ILE A 351 -22.05 21.62 29.02
C ILE A 351 -22.76 21.84 27.68
N LEU A 352 -22.37 21.12 26.61
CA LEU A 352 -23.02 21.22 25.31
C LEU A 352 -24.51 20.82 25.38
N LEU A 353 -24.84 19.73 26.06
CA LEU A 353 -26.23 19.31 26.28
C LEU A 353 -27.00 20.31 27.16
N GLN A 354 -26.40 20.82 28.24
CA GLN A 354 -26.98 21.90 29.07
C GLN A 354 -27.20 23.21 28.30
N LYS A 355 -26.49 23.42 27.18
CA LYS A 355 -26.67 24.56 26.27
C LYS A 355 -27.64 24.28 25.13
N GLY A 356 -28.21 23.08 25.04
CA GLY A 356 -29.24 22.72 24.07
C GLY A 356 -28.73 22.05 22.79
N ALA A 357 -27.48 21.58 22.73
CA ALA A 357 -27.00 20.77 21.61
C ALA A 357 -27.78 19.45 21.51
N SER A 358 -28.14 19.02 20.30
CA SER A 358 -29.03 17.85 20.15
C SER A 358 -28.30 16.49 20.29
N PRO A 359 -28.69 15.62 21.24
CA PRO A 359 -28.15 14.26 21.36
C PRO A 359 -28.61 13.31 20.23
N SER A 360 -29.61 13.72 19.43
CA SER A 360 -30.11 13.00 18.25
C SER A 360 -29.62 13.59 16.93
N ALA A 361 -28.79 14.64 16.93
CA ALA A 361 -28.13 15.15 15.74
C ALA A 361 -27.36 14.04 15.02
N SER A 362 -27.29 14.10 13.69
CA SER A 362 -26.71 13.03 12.86
C SER A 362 -25.77 13.57 11.79
N ASN A 363 -24.62 12.94 11.62
CA ASN A 363 -23.62 13.30 10.61
C ASN A 363 -24.00 12.85 9.18
N VAL A 364 -23.13 13.06 8.17
CA VAL A 364 -23.41 12.64 6.76
C VAL A 364 -23.53 11.12 6.55
N LYS A 365 -23.18 10.32 7.56
CA LYS A 365 -23.36 8.85 7.60
C LYS A 365 -24.54 8.45 8.49
N VAL A 366 -25.35 9.40 8.92
CA VAL A 366 -26.47 9.25 9.87
C VAL A 366 -26.01 8.70 11.25
N GLU A 367 -24.72 8.79 11.57
CA GLU A 367 -24.20 8.45 12.89
C GLU A 367 -24.48 9.60 13.87
N THR A 368 -24.89 9.28 15.09
CA THR A 368 -25.19 10.23 16.19
C THR A 368 -24.01 10.33 17.19
N PRO A 369 -24.01 11.28 18.15
CA PRO A 369 -23.01 11.32 19.22
C PRO A 369 -22.87 10.01 20.01
N LEU A 370 -23.98 9.27 20.19
CA LEU A 370 -23.97 7.96 20.84
C LEU A 370 -23.26 6.88 19.98
N HIS A 371 -23.33 6.95 18.65
CA HIS A 371 -22.52 6.11 17.77
C HIS A 371 -21.02 6.43 17.90
N MET A 372 -20.67 7.72 18.02
CA MET A 372 -19.28 8.15 18.23
C MET A 372 -18.71 7.59 19.54
N ALA A 373 -19.43 7.78 20.65
CA ALA A 373 -19.05 7.23 21.96
C ALA A 373 -18.97 5.69 21.95
N SER A 374 -19.94 5.03 21.30
CA SER A 374 -19.99 3.56 21.16
C SER A 374 -18.89 2.98 20.26
N ARG A 375 -18.36 3.77 19.31
CA ARG A 375 -17.22 3.39 18.48
C ARG A 375 -15.89 3.59 19.23
N ALA A 376 -15.76 4.67 20.00
CA ALA A 376 -14.55 5.00 20.74
C ALA A 376 -14.40 4.17 22.05
N GLY A 377 -15.49 3.83 22.72
CA GLY A 377 -15.50 3.06 23.97
C GLY A 377 -15.77 3.88 25.23
N HIS A 378 -16.27 5.11 25.09
CA HIS A 378 -16.45 6.03 26.22
C HIS A 378 -17.77 5.77 26.96
N TYR A 379 -17.68 4.93 28.01
CA TYR A 379 -18.81 4.48 28.83
C TYR A 379 -19.61 5.64 29.43
N GLU A 380 -18.94 6.54 30.16
CA GLU A 380 -19.56 7.61 30.94
C GLU A 380 -20.20 8.67 30.04
N VAL A 381 -19.63 8.87 28.85
CA VAL A 381 -20.20 9.73 27.80
C VAL A 381 -21.45 9.10 27.22
N ALA A 382 -21.43 7.80 26.90
CA ALA A 382 -22.59 7.09 26.38
C ALA A 382 -23.73 7.02 27.41
N GLU A 383 -23.40 6.76 28.68
CA GLU A 383 -24.34 6.79 29.80
C GLU A 383 -25.02 8.17 29.92
N PHE A 384 -24.22 9.24 29.95
CA PHE A 384 -24.78 10.60 30.05
C PHE A 384 -25.61 10.98 28.81
N LEU A 385 -25.22 10.55 27.61
CA LEU A 385 -26.02 10.71 26.40
C LEU A 385 -27.38 9.98 26.51
N LEU A 386 -27.38 8.73 26.96
CA LEU A 386 -28.60 7.93 27.15
C LEU A 386 -29.54 8.55 28.20
N GLN A 387 -28.98 9.02 29.32
CA GLN A 387 -29.72 9.76 30.36
C GLN A 387 -30.36 11.06 29.82
N ASN A 388 -29.75 11.68 28.80
CA ASN A 388 -30.28 12.85 28.11
C ASN A 388 -31.04 12.49 26.81
N ALA A 389 -31.70 11.31 26.79
CA ALA A 389 -32.57 10.84 25.72
C ALA A 389 -31.92 10.67 24.33
N ALA A 390 -30.62 10.35 24.28
CA ALA A 390 -30.00 9.91 23.02
C ALA A 390 -30.66 8.61 22.51
N PRO A 391 -31.03 8.53 21.21
CA PRO A 391 -31.75 7.38 20.66
C PRO A 391 -30.86 6.12 20.59
N VAL A 392 -31.12 5.17 21.50
CA VAL A 392 -30.31 3.96 21.72
C VAL A 392 -30.21 3.02 20.49
N ASP A 393 -31.30 2.89 19.72
CA ASP A 393 -31.38 2.10 18.47
C ASP A 393 -31.42 3.00 17.22
N ALA A 394 -30.87 4.22 17.29
CA ALA A 394 -30.68 5.04 16.10
C ALA A 394 -29.90 4.27 15.02
N LYS A 395 -30.28 4.45 13.76
CA LYS A 395 -29.65 3.77 12.62
C LYS A 395 -28.79 4.74 11.82
N ALA A 396 -27.48 4.49 11.83
CA ALA A 396 -26.55 5.03 10.87
C ALA A 396 -26.67 4.31 9.51
N LYS A 397 -25.82 4.72 8.54
CA LYS A 397 -25.64 4.04 7.27
C LYS A 397 -25.44 2.52 7.49
N ASP A 398 -26.02 1.74 6.57
CA ASP A 398 -26.07 0.28 6.60
C ASP A 398 -26.91 -0.30 7.75
N ASP A 399 -27.89 0.46 8.28
CA ASP A 399 -28.76 0.10 9.41
C ASP A 399 -27.99 -0.24 10.71
N GLN A 400 -26.75 0.24 10.84
CA GLN A 400 -25.95 0.02 12.04
C GLN A 400 -26.45 0.88 13.20
N THR A 401 -26.53 0.27 14.39
CA THR A 401 -26.89 0.95 15.64
C THR A 401 -25.65 1.14 16.53
N PRO A 402 -25.69 1.97 17.59
CA PRO A 402 -24.60 2.12 18.55
C PRO A 402 -24.11 0.77 19.12
N LEU A 403 -25.04 -0.17 19.36
CA LEU A 403 -24.73 -1.53 19.81
C LEU A 403 -23.90 -2.32 18.79
N HIS A 404 -24.12 -2.15 17.48
CA HIS A 404 -23.26 -2.73 16.44
C HIS A 404 -21.84 -2.11 16.44
N CYS A 405 -21.71 -0.83 16.81
CA CYS A 405 -20.42 -0.16 16.93
C CYS A 405 -19.64 -0.67 18.15
N ALA A 406 -20.27 -0.73 19.32
CA ALA A 406 -19.65 -1.25 20.54
C ALA A 406 -19.29 -2.74 20.41
N ALA A 407 -20.17 -3.55 19.81
CA ALA A 407 -19.95 -4.99 19.61
C ALA A 407 -18.80 -5.30 18.64
N ARG A 408 -18.55 -4.46 17.62
CA ARG A 408 -17.40 -4.58 16.72
C ARG A 408 -16.07 -4.33 17.44
N MET A 409 -16.07 -3.36 18.35
CA MET A 409 -14.86 -2.89 19.02
C MET A 409 -14.53 -3.68 20.30
N GLY A 410 -15.41 -4.58 20.73
CA GLY A 410 -15.22 -5.42 21.93
C GLY A 410 -15.51 -4.71 23.25
N HIS A 411 -16.21 -3.57 23.22
CA HIS A 411 -16.45 -2.69 24.37
C HIS A 411 -17.50 -3.27 25.33
N LYS A 412 -17.16 -4.35 26.02
CA LYS A 412 -18.08 -5.20 26.83
C LYS A 412 -19.00 -4.42 27.78
N GLU A 413 -18.47 -3.48 28.57
CA GLU A 413 -19.28 -2.71 29.54
C GLU A 413 -20.24 -1.74 28.85
N LEU A 414 -19.86 -1.21 27.69
CA LEU A 414 -20.68 -0.30 26.88
C LEU A 414 -21.76 -1.08 26.11
N VAL A 415 -21.46 -2.31 25.67
CA VAL A 415 -22.47 -3.26 25.17
C VAL A 415 -23.50 -3.56 26.26
N LYS A 416 -23.05 -3.85 27.49
CA LYS A 416 -23.94 -4.07 28.65
C LYS A 416 -24.82 -2.85 28.94
N LEU A 417 -24.23 -1.66 29.05
CA LEU A 417 -24.94 -0.39 29.28
C LEU A 417 -26.03 -0.11 28.24
N LEU A 418 -25.75 -0.34 26.96
CA LEU A 418 -26.71 -0.17 25.87
C LEU A 418 -27.89 -1.14 26.00
N LEU A 419 -27.62 -2.41 26.34
CA LEU A 419 -28.65 -3.44 26.54
C LEU A 419 -29.51 -3.15 27.79
N GLU A 420 -28.89 -2.65 28.87
CA GLU A 420 -29.59 -2.17 30.07
C GLU A 420 -30.51 -0.96 29.75
N HIS A 421 -30.10 -0.10 28.80
CA HIS A 421 -30.92 0.97 28.22
C HIS A 421 -31.83 0.50 27.07
N LYS A 422 -32.14 -0.81 26.99
CA LYS A 422 -33.09 -1.44 26.07
C LYS A 422 -32.71 -1.38 24.58
N ALA A 423 -31.42 -1.29 24.25
CA ALA A 423 -30.95 -1.56 22.89
C ALA A 423 -31.37 -2.96 22.44
N ASN A 424 -31.90 -3.10 21.24
CA ASN A 424 -32.35 -4.36 20.70
C ASN A 424 -31.14 -5.23 20.26
N PRO A 425 -30.84 -6.36 20.95
CA PRO A 425 -29.72 -7.25 20.60
C PRO A 425 -29.90 -7.95 19.25
N ASN A 426 -31.11 -7.89 18.69
CA ASN A 426 -31.54 -8.53 17.46
C ASN A 426 -31.81 -7.52 16.31
N SER A 427 -31.50 -6.24 16.51
CA SER A 427 -31.40 -5.25 15.42
C SER A 427 -30.44 -5.76 14.33
N THR A 428 -30.76 -5.55 13.06
CA THR A 428 -29.95 -6.03 11.92
C THR A 428 -29.50 -4.90 11.01
N THR A 429 -28.26 -4.97 10.51
CA THR A 429 -27.78 -4.16 9.39
C THR A 429 -28.53 -4.46 8.07
N THR A 430 -28.25 -3.68 7.02
CA THR A 430 -28.75 -3.91 5.65
C THR A 430 -28.41 -5.32 5.15
N ALA A 431 -27.19 -5.78 5.41
CA ALA A 431 -26.72 -7.15 5.12
C ALA A 431 -27.23 -8.22 6.12
N GLY A 432 -28.07 -7.86 7.09
CA GLY A 432 -28.69 -8.79 8.03
C GLY A 432 -27.81 -9.24 9.21
N HIS A 433 -26.63 -8.66 9.40
CA HIS A 433 -25.81 -8.94 10.58
C HIS A 433 -26.46 -8.33 11.82
N THR A 434 -26.53 -9.08 12.92
CA THR A 434 -26.84 -8.56 14.26
C THR A 434 -25.54 -8.22 15.01
N PRO A 435 -25.59 -7.50 16.16
CA PRO A 435 -24.43 -7.31 17.03
C PRO A 435 -23.73 -8.62 17.41
N LEU A 436 -24.49 -9.72 17.59
CA LEU A 436 -23.95 -11.05 17.87
C LEU A 436 -23.15 -11.63 16.68
N HIS A 437 -23.59 -11.43 15.43
CA HIS A 437 -22.79 -11.82 14.26
C HIS A 437 -21.46 -11.05 14.20
N ILE A 438 -21.48 -9.76 14.57
CA ILE A 438 -20.29 -8.91 14.56
C ILE A 438 -19.35 -9.32 15.70
N ALA A 439 -19.81 -9.43 16.94
CA ALA A 439 -18.98 -9.87 18.05
C ALA A 439 -18.39 -11.27 17.82
N ALA A 440 -19.14 -12.17 17.15
CA ALA A 440 -18.68 -13.50 16.79
C ALA A 440 -17.66 -13.52 15.63
N ARG A 441 -17.70 -12.53 14.73
CA ARG A 441 -16.70 -12.33 13.67
C ARG A 441 -15.37 -11.82 14.21
N GLU A 442 -15.43 -10.80 15.07
CA GLU A 442 -14.25 -10.10 15.57
C GLU A 442 -13.64 -10.78 16.83
N GLY A 443 -14.15 -11.95 17.24
CA GLY A 443 -13.57 -12.79 18.29
C GLY A 443 -13.89 -12.40 19.74
N HIS A 444 -14.82 -11.46 19.96
CA HIS A 444 -15.03 -10.83 21.28
C HIS A 444 -15.83 -11.69 22.27
N VAL A 445 -15.22 -12.77 22.78
CA VAL A 445 -15.85 -13.80 23.64
C VAL A 445 -16.73 -13.22 24.76
N GLN A 446 -16.26 -12.22 25.53
CA GLN A 446 -17.05 -11.65 26.62
C GLN A 446 -18.19 -10.75 26.14
N THR A 447 -18.06 -10.13 24.96
CA THR A 447 -19.14 -9.38 24.31
C THR A 447 -20.21 -10.34 23.79
N VAL A 448 -19.79 -11.47 23.20
CA VAL A 448 -20.68 -12.58 22.81
C VAL A 448 -21.44 -13.11 24.04
N ARG A 449 -20.76 -13.32 25.17
CA ARG A 449 -21.38 -13.75 26.43
C ARG A 449 -22.49 -12.81 26.88
N ILE A 450 -22.19 -11.50 27.01
CA ILE A 450 -23.16 -10.49 27.45
C ILE A 450 -24.36 -10.41 26.49
N LEU A 451 -24.13 -10.49 25.17
CA LEU A 451 -25.21 -10.52 24.19
C LEU A 451 -26.11 -11.75 24.35
N LEU A 452 -25.54 -12.94 24.59
CA LEU A 452 -26.30 -14.18 24.80
C LEU A 452 -27.06 -14.18 26.14
N ASP A 453 -26.47 -13.65 27.19
CA ASP A 453 -27.10 -13.49 28.51
C ASP A 453 -28.23 -12.44 28.48
N MET A 454 -28.22 -11.53 27.49
CA MET A 454 -29.26 -10.53 27.22
C MET A 454 -30.09 -10.89 25.96
N GLU A 455 -30.41 -12.17 25.75
CA GLU A 455 -31.37 -12.68 24.75
C GLU A 455 -31.06 -12.40 23.25
N ALA A 456 -29.79 -12.29 22.87
CA ALA A 456 -29.39 -12.27 21.45
C ALA A 456 -29.66 -13.62 20.75
N GLN A 457 -30.41 -13.60 19.65
CA GLN A 457 -30.87 -14.79 18.94
C GLN A 457 -29.79 -15.39 18.03
N GLN A 458 -29.29 -16.56 18.43
CA GLN A 458 -28.30 -17.35 17.71
C GLN A 458 -28.81 -17.92 16.37
N THR A 459 -30.12 -17.90 16.12
CA THR A 459 -30.78 -18.43 14.92
C THR A 459 -31.01 -17.38 13.83
N LYS A 460 -30.71 -16.10 14.08
CA LYS A 460 -30.76 -15.06 13.03
C LYS A 460 -29.72 -15.38 11.96
N MET A 461 -30.08 -15.10 10.70
CA MET A 461 -29.26 -15.36 9.51
C MET A 461 -29.00 -14.07 8.74
N THR A 462 -27.83 -13.94 8.11
CA THR A 462 -27.54 -12.83 7.19
C THR A 462 -28.52 -12.75 6.01
N LYS A 463 -28.69 -11.56 5.45
CA LYS A 463 -29.42 -11.34 4.20
C LYS A 463 -28.45 -11.50 3.03
N VAL A 464 -28.96 -11.95 1.89
CA VAL A 464 -28.21 -11.91 0.63
C VAL A 464 -28.01 -10.43 0.27
N SER A 465 -26.75 -10.00 0.17
CA SER A 465 -26.37 -8.66 -0.27
C SER A 465 -25.55 -8.78 -1.56
N PRO A 466 -25.96 -8.14 -2.68
CA PRO A 466 -25.19 -8.16 -3.92
C PRO A 466 -23.87 -7.36 -3.84
N VAL A 467 -23.61 -6.70 -2.70
CA VAL A 467 -22.39 -5.93 -2.42
C VAL A 467 -21.43 -6.70 -1.50
N CYS A 468 -21.89 -7.77 -0.85
CA CYS A 468 -21.03 -8.65 -0.06
C CYS A 468 -20.51 -9.82 -0.92
N ARG A 469 -19.43 -10.48 -0.47
CA ARG A 469 -18.86 -11.66 -1.16
C ARG A 469 -19.96 -12.69 -1.48
N PRO A 470 -19.95 -13.31 -2.67
CA PRO A 470 -21.07 -14.11 -3.18
C PRO A 470 -21.50 -15.27 -2.26
N ASN A 471 -20.61 -15.72 -1.36
CA ASN A 471 -20.79 -16.84 -0.45
C ASN A 471 -21.52 -16.49 0.87
N ALA A 472 -21.85 -15.21 1.13
CA ALA A 472 -22.33 -14.71 2.44
C ALA A 472 -23.81 -15.03 2.77
N ASN A 473 -24.34 -16.16 2.27
CA ASN A 473 -25.78 -16.39 2.08
C ASN A 473 -26.46 -17.09 3.27
N GLY A 474 -26.96 -16.30 4.22
CA GLY A 474 -27.75 -16.81 5.34
C GLY A 474 -26.93 -17.48 6.42
N LEU A 475 -25.76 -16.93 6.73
CA LEU A 475 -24.91 -17.41 7.82
C LEU A 475 -25.50 -17.00 9.17
N THR A 476 -25.49 -17.89 10.16
CA THR A 476 -25.78 -17.55 11.57
C THR A 476 -24.51 -17.10 12.30
N PRO A 477 -24.55 -16.57 13.55
CA PRO A 477 -23.34 -16.20 14.29
C PRO A 477 -22.36 -17.36 14.48
N LEU A 478 -22.85 -18.61 14.58
CA LEU A 478 -22.02 -19.80 14.66
C LEU A 478 -21.24 -20.05 13.35
N HIS A 479 -21.90 -19.94 12.20
CA HIS A 479 -21.24 -20.02 10.89
C HIS A 479 -20.19 -18.91 10.72
N VAL A 480 -20.49 -17.69 11.20
CA VAL A 480 -19.57 -16.56 11.13
C VAL A 480 -18.36 -16.75 12.05
N ALA A 481 -18.55 -17.28 13.26
CA ALA A 481 -17.46 -17.64 14.18
C ALA A 481 -16.52 -18.70 13.57
N VAL A 482 -17.10 -19.77 13.01
CA VAL A 482 -16.34 -20.82 12.31
C VAL A 482 -15.62 -20.26 11.08
N HIS A 483 -16.28 -19.46 10.23
CA HIS A 483 -15.64 -18.85 9.06
C HIS A 483 -14.41 -17.98 9.41
N HIS A 484 -14.30 -17.48 10.65
CA HIS A 484 -13.16 -16.70 11.14
C HIS A 484 -12.28 -17.46 12.14
N ASN A 485 -12.46 -18.78 12.27
CA ASN A 485 -11.71 -19.69 13.16
C ASN A 485 -11.73 -19.30 14.66
N ASN A 486 -12.79 -18.63 15.14
CA ASN A 486 -12.90 -18.13 16.51
C ASN A 486 -13.34 -19.24 17.48
N LEU A 487 -12.46 -20.21 17.77
CA LEU A 487 -12.75 -21.41 18.56
C LEU A 487 -13.45 -21.12 19.91
N ASP A 488 -12.99 -20.15 20.68
CA ASP A 488 -13.62 -19.79 21.97
C ASP A 488 -15.05 -19.26 21.83
N VAL A 489 -15.33 -18.53 20.74
CA VAL A 489 -16.68 -18.07 20.39
C VAL A 489 -17.54 -19.24 19.94
N VAL A 490 -17.00 -20.17 19.14
CA VAL A 490 -17.70 -21.40 18.73
C VAL A 490 -18.12 -22.19 19.97
N ASN A 491 -17.17 -22.47 20.87
CA ASN A 491 -17.41 -23.18 22.13
C ASN A 491 -18.45 -22.47 23.01
N LEU A 492 -18.41 -21.15 23.10
CA LEU A 492 -19.38 -20.36 23.85
C LEU A 492 -20.80 -20.40 23.23
N LEU A 493 -20.91 -20.32 21.91
CA LEU A 493 -22.21 -20.40 21.22
C LEU A 493 -22.86 -21.78 21.40
N VAL A 494 -22.12 -22.87 21.14
CA VAL A 494 -22.70 -24.23 21.26
C VAL A 494 -23.04 -24.59 22.71
N SER A 495 -22.21 -24.19 23.69
CA SER A 495 -22.52 -24.39 25.12
C SER A 495 -23.69 -23.53 25.62
N LYS A 496 -24.02 -22.44 24.92
CA LYS A 496 -25.24 -21.63 25.11
C LYS A 496 -26.40 -22.07 24.20
N GLY A 497 -26.40 -23.30 23.70
CA GLY A 497 -27.52 -23.88 22.93
C GLY A 497 -27.57 -23.49 21.45
N GLY A 498 -26.50 -22.89 20.89
CA GLY A 498 -26.38 -22.63 19.46
C GLY A 498 -26.32 -23.93 18.66
N SER A 499 -27.38 -24.24 17.92
CA SER A 499 -27.51 -25.53 17.21
C SER A 499 -26.46 -25.68 16.10
N PRO A 500 -25.58 -26.71 16.15
CA PRO A 500 -24.61 -26.98 15.08
C PRO A 500 -25.26 -27.59 13.82
N HIS A 501 -26.53 -27.99 13.92
CA HIS A 501 -27.37 -28.46 12.81
C HIS A 501 -27.95 -27.31 11.97
N SER A 502 -27.78 -26.06 12.41
CA SER A 502 -28.17 -24.89 11.63
C SER A 502 -27.46 -24.93 10.27
N ALA A 503 -28.20 -24.75 9.18
CA ALA A 503 -27.67 -24.73 7.82
C ALA A 503 -27.80 -23.34 7.18
N ALA A 504 -26.79 -22.93 6.43
CA ALA A 504 -26.82 -21.76 5.55
C ALA A 504 -27.74 -22.01 4.34
N ARG A 505 -27.95 -21.00 3.46
CA ARG A 505 -28.91 -21.11 2.34
C ARG A 505 -28.54 -22.14 1.26
N ASN A 506 -27.28 -22.53 1.17
CA ASN A 506 -26.80 -23.64 0.31
C ASN A 506 -26.82 -25.01 1.03
N GLY A 507 -27.36 -25.06 2.25
CA GLY A 507 -27.42 -26.26 3.10
C GLY A 507 -26.15 -26.51 3.93
N TYR A 508 -25.10 -25.69 3.79
CA TYR A 508 -23.85 -25.92 4.52
C TYR A 508 -24.06 -25.63 6.00
N THR A 509 -23.84 -26.64 6.84
CA THR A 509 -23.76 -26.45 8.30
C THR A 509 -22.41 -25.84 8.70
N ALA A 510 -22.29 -25.39 9.94
CA ALA A 510 -21.03 -24.92 10.51
C ALA A 510 -19.86 -25.91 10.31
N LEU A 511 -20.13 -27.22 10.40
CA LEU A 511 -19.12 -28.27 10.20
C LEU A 511 -18.59 -28.34 8.76
N HIS A 512 -19.41 -28.04 7.74
CA HIS A 512 -18.93 -27.97 6.35
C HIS A 512 -17.84 -26.90 6.17
N ILE A 513 -18.02 -25.74 6.81
CA ILE A 513 -17.07 -24.62 6.76
C ILE A 513 -15.78 -25.02 7.50
N ALA A 514 -15.88 -25.60 8.70
CA ALA A 514 -14.74 -26.08 9.46
C ALA A 514 -13.92 -27.13 8.69
N SER A 515 -14.60 -28.08 8.03
CA SER A 515 -13.95 -29.14 7.24
C SER A 515 -13.30 -28.63 5.96
N LYS A 516 -13.92 -27.68 5.23
CA LYS A 516 -13.28 -27.03 4.06
C LYS A 516 -12.03 -26.24 4.48
N GLN A 517 -12.10 -25.49 5.58
CA GLN A 517 -11.00 -24.67 6.09
C GLN A 517 -9.98 -25.42 6.98
N ASN A 518 -10.07 -26.76 7.09
CA ASN A 518 -9.18 -27.59 7.92
C ASN A 518 -9.08 -27.19 9.42
N GLN A 519 -10.17 -26.70 10.01
CA GLN A 519 -10.20 -26.29 11.42
C GLN A 519 -10.51 -27.50 12.32
N VAL A 520 -9.49 -28.34 12.57
CA VAL A 520 -9.64 -29.65 13.25
C VAL A 520 -10.24 -29.51 14.65
N GLU A 521 -9.79 -28.51 15.43
CA GLU A 521 -10.26 -28.25 16.79
C GLU A 521 -11.72 -27.79 16.80
N VAL A 522 -12.07 -26.87 15.88
CA VAL A 522 -13.44 -26.35 15.71
C VAL A 522 -14.39 -27.47 15.26
N ALA A 523 -13.96 -28.31 14.31
CA ALA A 523 -14.73 -29.48 13.88
C ALA A 523 -14.92 -30.47 15.03
N ASN A 524 -13.88 -30.76 15.81
CA ASN A 524 -13.95 -31.64 16.98
C ASN A 524 -14.93 -31.11 18.04
N SER A 525 -14.89 -29.80 18.34
CA SER A 525 -15.88 -29.14 19.19
C SER A 525 -17.29 -29.28 18.65
N LEU A 526 -17.53 -28.94 17.37
CA LEU A 526 -18.86 -29.08 16.76
C LEU A 526 -19.40 -30.52 16.85
N LEU A 527 -18.55 -31.51 16.57
CA LEU A 527 -18.87 -32.94 16.66
C LEU A 527 -19.17 -33.39 18.10
N GLN A 528 -18.46 -32.86 19.11
CA GLN A 528 -18.74 -33.13 20.53
C GLN A 528 -20.09 -32.54 20.98
N TYR A 529 -20.47 -31.37 20.47
CA TYR A 529 -21.80 -30.77 20.69
C TYR A 529 -22.87 -31.32 19.72
N GLY A 530 -22.60 -32.48 19.09
CA GLY A 530 -23.60 -33.27 18.38
C GLY A 530 -23.79 -32.93 16.90
N ALA A 531 -22.88 -32.19 16.25
CA ALA A 531 -22.94 -32.01 14.80
C ALA A 531 -22.87 -33.35 14.07
N SER A 532 -23.74 -33.57 13.08
CA SER A 532 -23.65 -34.75 12.21
C SER A 532 -22.47 -34.63 11.23
N ALA A 533 -21.51 -35.55 11.32
CA ALA A 533 -20.46 -35.73 10.31
C ALA A 533 -21.01 -36.12 8.93
N ASN A 534 -22.26 -36.58 8.88
CA ASN A 534 -23.03 -36.95 7.69
C ASN A 534 -24.10 -35.91 7.34
N ALA A 535 -23.99 -34.66 7.82
CA ALA A 535 -24.88 -33.59 7.37
C ALA A 535 -24.70 -33.36 5.86
N GLU A 536 -25.79 -33.21 5.13
CA GLU A 536 -25.81 -32.98 3.68
C GLU A 536 -26.17 -31.54 3.33
N SER A 537 -25.47 -30.96 2.36
CA SER A 537 -25.82 -29.70 1.72
C SER A 537 -27.05 -29.84 0.81
N LEU A 538 -27.53 -28.72 0.22
CA LEU A 538 -28.58 -28.79 -0.81
C LEU A 538 -28.17 -29.59 -2.06
N GLN A 539 -26.89 -29.91 -2.23
CA GLN A 539 -26.38 -30.78 -3.31
C GLN A 539 -25.92 -32.17 -2.81
N GLY A 540 -26.23 -32.57 -1.58
CA GLY A 540 -25.82 -33.86 -1.00
C GLY A 540 -24.32 -33.94 -0.66
N VAL A 541 -23.62 -32.81 -0.70
CA VAL A 541 -22.20 -32.71 -0.30
C VAL A 541 -22.15 -32.82 1.22
N THR A 542 -21.21 -33.58 1.78
CA THR A 542 -21.01 -33.69 3.24
C THR A 542 -19.68 -33.07 3.66
N PRO A 543 -19.44 -32.81 4.96
CA PRO A 543 -18.14 -32.32 5.45
C PRO A 543 -16.96 -33.22 5.04
N LEU A 544 -17.20 -34.54 4.92
CA LEU A 544 -16.20 -35.50 4.45
C LEU A 544 -15.84 -35.28 2.98
N HIS A 545 -16.81 -35.01 2.10
CA HIS A 545 -16.53 -34.68 0.69
C HIS A 545 -15.58 -33.48 0.57
N LEU A 546 -15.86 -32.41 1.32
CA LEU A 546 -15.05 -31.19 1.33
C LEU A 546 -13.63 -31.45 1.87
N ALA A 547 -13.50 -32.12 3.02
CA ALA A 547 -12.19 -32.47 3.59
C ALA A 547 -11.36 -33.40 2.67
N SER A 548 -12.04 -34.29 1.94
CA SER A 548 -11.44 -35.22 0.99
C SER A 548 -10.96 -34.54 -0.30
N GLN A 549 -11.70 -33.56 -0.84
CA GLN A 549 -11.26 -32.76 -2.00
C GLN A 549 -10.10 -31.82 -1.62
N GLU A 550 -10.26 -31.09 -0.52
CA GLU A 550 -9.30 -30.10 0.00
C GLU A 550 -7.97 -30.72 0.50
N GLY A 551 -7.78 -32.04 0.39
CA GLY A 551 -6.52 -32.70 0.75
C GLY A 551 -6.21 -32.70 2.25
N ARG A 552 -7.22 -32.85 3.12
CA ARG A 552 -7.09 -32.68 4.58
C ARG A 552 -7.12 -34.02 5.34
N PRO A 553 -6.01 -34.78 5.45
CA PRO A 553 -6.01 -36.13 6.02
C PRO A 553 -6.42 -36.18 7.50
N ASP A 554 -6.03 -35.19 8.31
CA ASP A 554 -6.37 -35.14 9.74
C ASP A 554 -7.86 -34.87 9.96
N MET A 555 -8.44 -33.95 9.18
CA MET A 555 -9.88 -33.67 9.15
C MET A 555 -10.69 -34.89 8.67
N VAL A 556 -10.24 -35.57 7.61
CA VAL A 556 -10.85 -36.83 7.15
C VAL A 556 -10.82 -37.89 8.26
N SER A 557 -9.68 -38.05 8.93
CA SER A 557 -9.51 -39.02 10.02
C SER A 557 -10.41 -38.69 11.22
N LEU A 558 -10.51 -37.41 11.60
CA LEU A 558 -11.42 -36.94 12.63
C LEU A 558 -12.89 -37.24 12.27
N LEU A 559 -13.33 -36.88 11.06
CA LEU A 559 -14.70 -37.11 10.60
C LEU A 559 -15.06 -38.60 10.59
N ILE A 560 -14.17 -39.48 10.10
CA ILE A 560 -14.37 -40.93 10.13
C ILE A 560 -14.42 -41.45 11.57
N SER A 561 -13.57 -40.95 12.48
CA SER A 561 -13.62 -41.30 13.92
C SER A 561 -14.94 -40.90 14.59
N LYS A 562 -15.69 -39.97 13.99
CA LYS A 562 -17.04 -39.55 14.38
C LYS A 562 -18.12 -40.07 13.41
N GLN A 563 -17.89 -41.26 12.85
CA GLN A 563 -18.84 -42.04 12.06
C GLN A 563 -19.30 -41.39 10.74
N ALA A 564 -18.43 -40.58 10.09
CA ALA A 564 -18.65 -40.18 8.71
C ALA A 564 -18.67 -41.39 7.77
N ASN A 565 -19.74 -41.53 6.99
CA ASN A 565 -19.93 -42.63 6.04
C ASN A 565 -19.18 -42.33 4.74
N VAL A 566 -18.05 -43.03 4.55
CA VAL A 566 -17.15 -42.91 3.39
C VAL A 566 -17.78 -43.29 2.03
N ASN A 567 -18.98 -43.87 2.04
CA ASN A 567 -19.72 -44.28 0.83
C ASN A 567 -20.97 -43.42 0.54
N LEU A 568 -21.24 -42.36 1.31
CA LEU A 568 -22.29 -41.40 0.91
C LEU A 568 -21.90 -40.76 -0.42
N GLY A 569 -22.85 -40.70 -1.36
CA GLY A 569 -22.71 -40.02 -2.64
C GLY A 569 -23.60 -38.78 -2.70
N ASN A 570 -23.09 -37.70 -3.27
CA ASN A 570 -23.82 -36.45 -3.45
C ASN A 570 -24.95 -36.56 -4.49
N LYS A 571 -25.58 -35.44 -4.90
CA LYS A 571 -26.64 -35.45 -5.93
C LYS A 571 -26.22 -35.87 -7.34
N SER A 572 -24.94 -35.93 -7.69
CA SER A 572 -24.46 -36.62 -8.90
C SER A 572 -24.04 -38.08 -8.63
N GLY A 573 -24.01 -38.52 -7.37
CA GLY A 573 -23.52 -39.84 -6.96
C GLY A 573 -21.99 -39.90 -6.79
N LEU A 574 -21.32 -38.75 -6.76
CA LEU A 574 -19.89 -38.67 -6.40
C LEU A 574 -19.75 -38.95 -4.91
N THR A 575 -18.92 -39.93 -4.57
CA THR A 575 -18.48 -40.20 -3.18
C THR A 575 -17.17 -39.47 -2.88
N PRO A 576 -16.73 -39.36 -1.61
CA PRO A 576 -15.45 -38.74 -1.27
C PRO A 576 -14.24 -39.34 -2.01
N LEU A 577 -14.30 -40.64 -2.35
CA LEU A 577 -13.25 -41.33 -3.12
C LEU A 577 -13.20 -40.88 -4.59
N HIS A 578 -14.30 -40.39 -5.18
CA HIS A 578 -14.28 -39.79 -6.52
C HIS A 578 -13.56 -38.43 -6.51
N LEU A 579 -13.84 -37.59 -5.53
CA LEU A 579 -13.18 -36.28 -5.38
C LEU A 579 -11.68 -36.44 -5.10
N VAL A 580 -11.32 -37.38 -4.23
CA VAL A 580 -9.91 -37.78 -4.03
C VAL A 580 -9.25 -38.28 -5.31
N ALA A 581 -9.99 -38.97 -6.18
CA ALA A 581 -9.45 -39.48 -7.44
C ALA A 581 -9.23 -38.39 -8.51
N GLN A 582 -9.99 -37.29 -8.45
CA GLN A 582 -9.78 -36.07 -9.23
C GLN A 582 -8.57 -35.27 -8.77
N GLU A 583 -8.39 -35.10 -7.46
CA GLU A 583 -7.29 -34.29 -6.90
C GLU A 583 -5.99 -35.10 -6.67
N GLY A 584 -6.06 -36.44 -6.80
CA GLY A 584 -4.90 -37.32 -6.74
C GLY A 584 -4.38 -37.65 -5.33
N HIS A 585 -5.16 -37.37 -4.27
CA HIS A 585 -4.76 -37.50 -2.86
C HIS A 585 -4.65 -38.96 -2.36
N VAL A 586 -3.66 -39.72 -2.86
CA VAL A 586 -3.51 -41.17 -2.60
C VAL A 586 -3.50 -41.53 -1.10
N GLY A 587 -2.90 -40.70 -0.24
CA GLY A 587 -2.92 -40.94 1.21
C GLY A 587 -4.33 -40.89 1.82
N ILE A 588 -5.23 -40.07 1.26
CA ILE A 588 -6.64 -40.01 1.67
C ILE A 588 -7.42 -41.17 1.07
N ALA A 589 -7.09 -41.61 -0.16
CA ALA A 589 -7.69 -42.80 -0.76
C ALA A 589 -7.38 -44.06 0.06
N ASP A 590 -6.14 -44.20 0.55
CA ASP A 590 -5.72 -45.28 1.45
C ASP A 590 -6.52 -45.28 2.76
N ILE A 591 -6.69 -44.11 3.40
CA ILE A 591 -7.53 -43.96 4.60
C ILE A 591 -8.99 -44.34 4.30
N LEU A 592 -9.58 -43.83 3.22
CA LEU A 592 -10.97 -44.09 2.84
C LEU A 592 -11.22 -45.58 2.54
N VAL A 593 -10.36 -46.23 1.74
CA VAL A 593 -10.52 -47.65 1.38
C VAL A 593 -10.31 -48.56 2.59
N LYS A 594 -9.34 -48.27 3.47
CA LYS A 594 -9.18 -48.99 4.76
C LYS A 594 -10.38 -48.87 5.69
N GLN A 595 -11.19 -47.83 5.50
CA GLN A 595 -12.42 -47.57 6.27
C GLN A 595 -13.68 -47.97 5.48
N GLY A 596 -13.53 -48.78 4.42
CA GLY A 596 -14.63 -49.41 3.68
C GLY A 596 -15.15 -48.65 2.47
N ALA A 597 -14.44 -47.64 1.95
CA ALA A 597 -14.85 -46.93 0.74
C ALA A 597 -14.77 -47.85 -0.50
N SER A 598 -15.86 -47.98 -1.24
CA SER A 598 -15.94 -48.85 -2.41
C SER A 598 -15.23 -48.23 -3.62
N VAL A 599 -14.16 -48.88 -4.07
CA VAL A 599 -13.49 -48.58 -5.36
C VAL A 599 -14.38 -48.85 -6.58
N TYR A 600 -15.50 -49.56 -6.38
CA TYR A 600 -16.51 -49.87 -7.39
C TYR A 600 -17.75 -48.95 -7.31
N ALA A 601 -17.75 -47.96 -6.41
CA ALA A 601 -18.79 -46.94 -6.38
C ALA A 601 -18.89 -46.25 -7.75
N ALA A 602 -20.11 -45.93 -8.18
CA ALA A 602 -20.36 -45.32 -9.48
C ALA A 602 -21.29 -44.11 -9.37
N THR A 603 -20.97 -43.03 -10.10
CA THR A 603 -21.84 -41.85 -10.20
C THR A 603 -23.13 -42.20 -10.94
N ARG A 604 -24.08 -41.25 -10.99
CA ARG A 604 -25.30 -41.38 -11.79
C ARG A 604 -24.99 -41.68 -13.26
N MET A 605 -23.89 -41.19 -13.83
CA MET A 605 -23.50 -41.50 -15.22
C MET A 605 -22.65 -42.77 -15.35
N GLY A 606 -22.34 -43.47 -14.25
CA GLY A 606 -21.56 -44.70 -14.26
C GLY A 606 -20.05 -44.51 -14.25
N TYR A 607 -19.55 -43.29 -14.06
CA TYR A 607 -18.13 -43.07 -13.78
C TYR A 607 -17.78 -43.70 -12.42
N THR A 608 -16.61 -44.32 -12.33
CA THR A 608 -16.04 -44.84 -11.07
C THR A 608 -14.79 -44.02 -10.70
N PRO A 609 -14.23 -44.13 -9.48
CA PRO A 609 -13.00 -43.42 -9.12
C PRO A 609 -11.84 -43.68 -10.09
N LEU A 610 -11.80 -44.87 -10.72
CA LEU A 610 -10.80 -45.21 -11.73
C LEU A 610 -11.02 -44.42 -13.04
N HIS A 611 -12.26 -44.22 -13.48
CA HIS A 611 -12.54 -43.33 -14.62
C HIS A 611 -12.10 -41.90 -14.34
N VAL A 612 -12.39 -41.38 -13.14
CA VAL A 612 -12.02 -40.02 -12.73
C VAL A 612 -10.49 -39.87 -12.68
N ALA A 613 -9.77 -40.78 -12.02
CA ALA A 613 -8.31 -40.76 -11.98
C ALA A 613 -7.66 -40.85 -13.38
N CYS A 614 -8.28 -41.59 -14.31
CA CYS A 614 -7.87 -41.68 -15.71
C CYS A 614 -8.24 -40.44 -16.55
N HIS A 615 -9.20 -39.61 -16.12
CA HIS A 615 -9.51 -38.33 -16.75
C HIS A 615 -8.47 -37.26 -16.37
N TYR A 616 -8.25 -37.05 -15.07
CA TYR A 616 -7.37 -35.98 -14.56
C TYR A 616 -5.87 -36.29 -14.63
N GLY A 617 -5.47 -37.46 -15.14
CA GLY A 617 -4.06 -37.81 -15.33
C GLY A 617 -3.33 -38.30 -14.08
N ASN A 618 -4.08 -38.67 -13.03
CA ASN A 618 -3.54 -39.00 -11.71
C ASN A 618 -2.92 -40.40 -11.65
N ILE A 619 -1.79 -40.60 -12.34
CA ILE A 619 -1.12 -41.92 -12.47
C ILE A 619 -0.82 -42.60 -11.12
N LYS A 620 -0.50 -41.84 -10.06
CA LYS A 620 -0.32 -42.39 -8.71
C LYS A 620 -1.61 -42.97 -8.14
N MET A 621 -2.74 -42.30 -8.38
CA MET A 621 -4.07 -42.77 -7.99
C MET A 621 -4.52 -43.96 -8.84
N VAL A 622 -4.29 -43.94 -10.16
CA VAL A 622 -4.58 -45.08 -11.04
C VAL A 622 -3.82 -46.33 -10.56
N LYS A 623 -2.53 -46.21 -10.22
CA LYS A 623 -1.74 -47.31 -9.63
C LYS A 623 -2.36 -47.82 -8.32
N PHE A 624 -2.74 -46.91 -7.41
CA PHE A 624 -3.39 -47.29 -6.15
C PHE A 624 -4.73 -48.00 -6.37
N LEU A 625 -5.63 -47.46 -7.20
CA LEU A 625 -6.95 -48.06 -7.45
C LEU A 625 -6.84 -49.44 -8.12
N LEU A 626 -5.89 -49.63 -9.04
CA LEU A 626 -5.61 -50.94 -9.64
C LEU A 626 -5.02 -51.94 -8.63
N GLN A 627 -4.20 -51.48 -7.67
CA GLN A 627 -3.75 -52.31 -6.55
C GLN A 627 -4.90 -52.72 -5.62
N GLN A 628 -5.89 -51.84 -5.42
CA GLN A 628 -7.15 -52.13 -4.71
C GLN A 628 -8.19 -52.86 -5.59
N GLN A 629 -7.76 -53.54 -6.66
CA GLN A 629 -8.59 -54.38 -7.54
C GLN A 629 -9.78 -53.65 -8.23
N ALA A 630 -9.69 -52.33 -8.45
CA ALA A 630 -10.70 -51.61 -9.22
C ALA A 630 -10.83 -52.16 -10.65
N ASN A 631 -12.07 -52.41 -11.11
CA ASN A 631 -12.32 -53.06 -12.40
C ASN A 631 -11.92 -52.15 -13.58
N VAL A 632 -10.81 -52.51 -14.23
CA VAL A 632 -10.20 -51.81 -15.36
C VAL A 632 -11.09 -51.73 -16.61
N ASN A 633 -12.08 -52.63 -16.74
CA ASN A 633 -13.02 -52.71 -17.86
C ASN A 633 -14.46 -52.31 -17.44
N SER A 634 -14.61 -51.56 -16.34
CA SER A 634 -15.88 -50.90 -15.99
C SER A 634 -16.37 -50.01 -17.14
N LYS A 635 -17.70 -49.88 -17.31
CA LYS A 635 -18.30 -49.04 -18.35
C LYS A 635 -19.24 -47.98 -17.78
N THR A 636 -19.16 -46.76 -18.30
CA THR A 636 -20.16 -45.69 -18.06
C THR A 636 -21.49 -45.99 -18.76
N ARG A 637 -22.51 -45.16 -18.54
CA ARG A 637 -23.79 -45.24 -19.28
C ARG A 637 -23.65 -45.13 -20.81
N LEU A 638 -22.62 -44.45 -21.31
CA LEU A 638 -22.31 -44.36 -22.75
C LEU A 638 -21.23 -45.37 -23.19
N GLY A 639 -20.93 -46.37 -22.35
CA GLY A 639 -20.02 -47.48 -22.69
C GLY A 639 -18.53 -47.13 -22.66
N TYR A 640 -18.16 -45.93 -22.23
CA TYR A 640 -16.75 -45.55 -22.06
C TYR A 640 -16.12 -46.39 -20.94
N THR A 641 -14.87 -46.82 -21.14
CA THR A 641 -14.04 -47.45 -20.11
C THR A 641 -12.94 -46.50 -19.62
N PRO A 642 -12.23 -46.77 -18.51
CA PRO A 642 -11.08 -45.97 -18.09
C PRO A 642 -10.00 -45.82 -19.17
N LEU A 643 -9.87 -46.80 -20.07
CA LEU A 643 -8.96 -46.74 -21.23
C LEU A 643 -9.43 -45.73 -22.28
N HIS A 644 -10.73 -45.65 -22.56
CA HIS A 644 -11.29 -44.59 -23.41
C HIS A 644 -11.04 -43.22 -22.79
N GLN A 645 -11.24 -43.07 -21.48
CA GLN A 645 -11.04 -41.81 -20.77
C GLN A 645 -9.58 -41.35 -20.81
N ALA A 646 -8.62 -42.25 -20.55
CA ALA A 646 -7.19 -41.95 -20.63
C ALA A 646 -6.74 -41.61 -22.06
N ALA A 647 -7.26 -42.33 -23.06
CA ALA A 647 -6.96 -42.08 -24.47
C ALA A 647 -7.56 -40.76 -24.99
N GLN A 648 -8.70 -40.33 -24.44
CA GLN A 648 -9.33 -39.04 -24.75
C GLN A 648 -8.55 -37.84 -24.22
N GLN A 649 -7.71 -38.01 -23.20
CA GLN A 649 -6.94 -36.94 -22.57
C GLN A 649 -5.44 -36.98 -22.89
N GLY A 650 -5.00 -37.95 -23.71
CA GLY A 650 -3.60 -38.08 -24.13
C GLY A 650 -2.65 -38.74 -23.12
N HIS A 651 -3.18 -39.35 -22.05
CA HIS A 651 -2.38 -39.85 -20.90
C HIS A 651 -1.68 -41.18 -21.20
N THR A 652 -0.64 -41.14 -22.04
CA THR A 652 0.11 -42.31 -22.55
C THR A 652 0.57 -43.29 -21.47
N ASP A 653 1.10 -42.80 -20.35
CA ASP A 653 1.54 -43.67 -19.24
C ASP A 653 0.38 -44.39 -18.54
N ILE A 654 -0.78 -43.74 -18.45
CA ILE A 654 -2.00 -44.34 -17.88
C ILE A 654 -2.60 -45.35 -18.86
N VAL A 655 -2.64 -45.04 -20.17
CA VAL A 655 -3.01 -46.01 -21.22
C VAL A 655 -2.12 -47.26 -21.12
N THR A 656 -0.81 -47.08 -21.05
CA THR A 656 0.17 -48.17 -20.91
C THR A 656 -0.03 -48.97 -19.62
N LEU A 657 -0.36 -48.31 -18.50
CA LEU A 657 -0.63 -48.95 -17.21
C LEU A 657 -1.93 -49.75 -17.23
N LEU A 658 -3.01 -49.21 -17.79
CA LEU A 658 -4.30 -49.87 -17.91
C LEU A 658 -4.19 -51.15 -18.76
N LEU A 659 -3.49 -51.08 -19.90
CA LEU A 659 -3.22 -52.24 -20.76
C LEU A 659 -2.46 -53.34 -20.01
N LYS A 660 -1.42 -52.97 -19.24
CA LYS A 660 -0.66 -53.91 -18.38
C LYS A 660 -1.52 -54.58 -17.28
N HIS A 661 -2.65 -53.98 -16.92
CA HIS A 661 -3.62 -54.53 -15.97
C HIS A 661 -4.85 -55.17 -16.64
N GLY A 662 -4.81 -55.43 -17.95
CA GLY A 662 -5.86 -56.17 -18.66
C GLY A 662 -7.02 -55.32 -19.19
N ALA A 663 -6.79 -54.02 -19.44
CA ALA A 663 -7.75 -53.20 -20.17
C ALA A 663 -7.94 -53.69 -21.61
N GLN A 664 -9.18 -53.86 -22.04
CA GLN A 664 -9.51 -54.35 -23.37
C GLN A 664 -9.45 -53.21 -24.41
N PRO A 665 -8.54 -53.25 -25.40
CA PRO A 665 -8.30 -52.13 -26.33
C PRO A 665 -9.32 -52.07 -27.48
N ASN A 666 -9.94 -53.20 -27.82
CA ASN A 666 -10.95 -53.35 -28.88
C ASN A 666 -12.38 -53.05 -28.41
N GLU A 667 -12.57 -52.67 -27.14
CA GLU A 667 -13.87 -52.25 -26.62
C GLU A 667 -14.38 -50.96 -27.29
N ILE A 668 -15.70 -50.83 -27.37
CA ILE A 668 -16.38 -49.70 -28.02
C ILE A 668 -17.46 -49.06 -27.14
N THR A 669 -17.62 -47.75 -27.30
CA THR A 669 -18.71 -46.97 -26.68
C THR A 669 -20.08 -47.30 -27.31
N THR A 670 -21.16 -46.76 -26.75
CA THR A 670 -22.51 -46.80 -27.37
C THR A 670 -22.59 -46.09 -28.72
N HIS A 671 -21.54 -45.37 -29.13
CA HIS A 671 -21.41 -44.72 -30.43
C HIS A 671 -20.46 -45.46 -31.40
N GLY A 672 -19.98 -46.65 -31.03
CA GLY A 672 -19.10 -47.48 -31.87
C GLY A 672 -17.63 -47.04 -31.89
N THR A 673 -17.25 -46.04 -31.10
CA THR A 673 -15.88 -45.51 -31.06
C THR A 673 -15.02 -46.32 -30.10
N SER A 674 -13.90 -46.88 -30.55
CA SER A 674 -12.85 -47.47 -29.68
C SER A 674 -11.89 -46.41 -29.15
N ALA A 675 -11.11 -46.74 -28.11
CA ALA A 675 -10.09 -45.86 -27.55
C ALA A 675 -9.08 -45.35 -28.60
N LEU A 676 -8.65 -46.21 -29.54
CA LEU A 676 -7.76 -45.82 -30.65
C LEU A 676 -8.45 -44.83 -31.61
N SER A 677 -9.75 -45.01 -31.90
CA SER A 677 -10.49 -44.07 -32.76
C SER A 677 -10.58 -42.67 -32.14
N ILE A 678 -10.69 -42.58 -30.81
CA ILE A 678 -10.69 -41.32 -30.07
C ILE A 678 -9.29 -40.68 -30.11
N ALA A 679 -8.23 -41.46 -29.83
CA ALA A 679 -6.86 -40.97 -29.90
C ALA A 679 -6.48 -40.46 -31.31
N LYS A 680 -6.85 -41.20 -32.36
CA LYS A 680 -6.69 -40.79 -33.77
C LYS A 680 -7.47 -39.49 -34.10
N ARG A 681 -8.71 -39.35 -33.59
CA ARG A 681 -9.54 -38.15 -33.78
C ARG A 681 -8.97 -36.91 -33.10
N LEU A 682 -8.27 -37.06 -31.98
CA LEU A 682 -7.72 -35.95 -31.17
C LEU A 682 -6.22 -35.69 -31.40
N GLY A 683 -5.52 -36.56 -32.15
CA GLY A 683 -4.13 -36.34 -32.58
C GLY A 683 -3.06 -36.75 -31.56
N TYR A 684 -3.39 -37.55 -30.54
CA TYR A 684 -2.44 -37.97 -29.50
C TYR A 684 -1.48 -39.06 -29.98
N ILE A 685 -0.45 -38.68 -30.75
CA ILE A 685 0.51 -39.58 -31.42
C ILE A 685 1.01 -40.71 -30.50
N SER A 686 1.56 -40.40 -29.33
CA SER A 686 2.09 -41.42 -28.41
C SER A 686 1.04 -42.40 -27.87
N VAL A 687 -0.22 -41.96 -27.71
CA VAL A 687 -1.34 -42.85 -27.36
C VAL A 687 -1.77 -43.70 -28.55
N ILE A 688 -1.82 -43.12 -29.75
CA ILE A 688 -2.11 -43.82 -31.00
C ILE A 688 -1.10 -44.95 -31.20
N ASP A 689 0.20 -44.70 -31.00
CA ASP A 689 1.25 -45.67 -31.25
C ASP A 689 1.27 -46.80 -30.21
N VAL A 690 1.01 -46.51 -28.93
CA VAL A 690 0.81 -47.55 -27.91
C VAL A 690 -0.44 -48.40 -28.20
N LEU A 691 -1.55 -47.81 -28.65
CA LEU A 691 -2.78 -48.54 -28.92
C LEU A 691 -2.74 -49.35 -30.23
N LYS A 692 -2.13 -48.83 -31.30
CA LYS A 692 -1.93 -49.56 -32.58
C LYS A 692 -1.34 -50.95 -32.38
N LEU A 693 -0.38 -51.08 -31.45
CA LEU A 693 0.34 -52.32 -31.15
C LEU A 693 -0.52 -53.40 -30.46
N VAL A 694 -1.73 -53.06 -30.00
CA VAL A 694 -2.61 -53.95 -29.23
C VAL A 694 -4.06 -54.00 -29.73
N THR A 695 -4.44 -53.18 -30.73
CA THR A 695 -5.78 -53.20 -31.34
C THR A 695 -5.83 -53.98 -32.64
N GLU A 696 -6.96 -54.64 -32.89
CA GLU A 696 -7.25 -55.27 -34.19
C GLU A 696 -8.00 -54.26 -35.09
N GLU A 697 -7.39 -53.82 -36.20
CA GLU A 697 -8.03 -52.85 -37.11
C GLU A 697 -9.07 -53.51 -38.03
N THR A 698 -10.30 -53.71 -37.52
CA THR A 698 -11.44 -54.13 -38.35
C THR A 698 -11.87 -53.00 -39.29
N VAL A 699 -11.61 -53.15 -40.59
CA VAL A 699 -11.96 -52.16 -41.62
C VAL A 699 -13.49 -52.10 -41.83
N SER A 700 -14.16 -51.11 -41.23
CA SER A 700 -15.59 -50.85 -41.43
C SER A 700 -15.92 -49.36 -41.51
N MET A 701 -17.11 -49.03 -42.04
CA MET A 701 -17.32 -47.81 -42.84
C MET A 701 -18.06 -46.67 -42.12
N LYS A 702 -17.78 -45.44 -42.58
CA LYS A 702 -18.62 -44.22 -42.43
C LYS A 702 -19.06 -43.86 -40.99
N HIS A 703 -18.12 -43.35 -40.19
CA HIS A 703 -18.48 -42.65 -38.95
C HIS A 703 -19.15 -41.29 -39.24
N ARG A 704 -20.30 -41.04 -38.59
CA ARG A 704 -20.99 -39.74 -38.57
C ARG A 704 -20.39 -38.90 -37.44
N MET A 705 -20.02 -37.65 -37.70
CA MET A 705 -19.28 -36.87 -36.69
C MET A 705 -20.14 -36.51 -35.47
N SER A 706 -19.73 -37.01 -34.31
CA SER A 706 -20.16 -36.56 -32.99
C SER A 706 -18.97 -35.93 -32.24
N PHE A 707 -19.27 -35.04 -31.28
CA PHE A 707 -18.26 -34.46 -30.40
C PHE A 707 -17.71 -35.53 -29.43
N PRO A 708 -16.52 -35.34 -28.83
CA PRO A 708 -16.09 -36.11 -27.67
C PRO A 708 -16.99 -35.82 -26.46
N GLU A 709 -17.29 -36.82 -25.64
CA GLU A 709 -17.96 -36.63 -24.34
C GLU A 709 -16.99 -35.94 -23.37
N THR A 710 -17.14 -34.63 -23.15
CA THR A 710 -16.57 -33.99 -21.96
C THR A 710 -17.25 -34.53 -20.71
N VAL A 711 -16.54 -34.59 -19.59
CA VAL A 711 -17.16 -34.88 -18.29
C VAL A 711 -17.93 -33.63 -17.87
N ASP A 712 -19.15 -33.49 -18.40
CA ASP A 712 -20.01 -32.33 -18.20
C ASP A 712 -20.64 -32.30 -16.78
N GLU A 713 -20.47 -33.36 -15.99
CA GLU A 713 -20.63 -33.29 -14.53
C GLU A 713 -19.49 -32.42 -13.96
N ILE A 714 -19.78 -31.17 -13.55
CA ILE A 714 -18.84 -30.37 -12.74
C ILE A 714 -18.62 -31.14 -11.44
N LEU A 715 -17.45 -31.78 -11.34
CA LEU A 715 -17.09 -32.63 -10.21
C LEU A 715 -16.63 -31.82 -8.99
N ASP A 716 -16.31 -30.54 -9.18
CA ASP A 716 -16.02 -29.63 -8.08
C ASP A 716 -17.28 -29.36 -7.24
N VAL A 717 -17.24 -29.73 -5.96
CA VAL A 717 -18.30 -29.45 -4.97
C VAL A 717 -18.07 -28.12 -4.22
N SER A 718 -17.21 -27.24 -4.76
CA SER A 718 -16.78 -26.01 -4.10
C SER A 718 -17.49 -24.72 -4.56
N GLU A 719 -18.18 -24.72 -5.71
CA GLU A 719 -18.84 -23.54 -6.30
C GLU A 719 -20.23 -23.22 -5.70
N ASP A 720 -20.58 -21.93 -5.58
CA ASP A 720 -21.90 -21.45 -5.11
C ASP A 720 -22.86 -21.21 -6.30
N GLU A 721 -23.96 -21.99 -6.38
CA GLU A 721 -24.94 -21.86 -7.47
C GLU A 721 -25.87 -20.62 -7.34
N GLY A 722 -25.83 -19.75 -8.35
CA GLY A 722 -26.83 -18.71 -8.59
C GLY A 722 -28.06 -19.23 -9.35
N THR A 723 -29.16 -19.47 -8.62
CA THR A 723 -30.41 -20.10 -9.09
C THR A 723 -30.96 -19.71 -10.47
N LYS A 724 -31.49 -20.71 -11.21
CA LYS A 724 -32.67 -20.54 -12.09
C LYS A 724 -33.64 -21.73 -12.00
N LEU A 725 -34.69 -21.57 -11.21
CA LEU A 725 -35.89 -22.43 -11.22
C LEU A 725 -36.96 -21.86 -12.16
N LYS A 726 -37.70 -22.73 -12.86
CA LYS A 726 -39.04 -22.42 -13.40
C LYS A 726 -39.98 -23.60 -13.24
N SER A 727 -41.24 -23.31 -12.98
CA SER A 727 -42.32 -24.26 -12.69
C SER A 727 -43.01 -24.77 -13.96
N SER A 728 -43.72 -25.90 -13.82
CA SER A 728 -44.60 -26.47 -14.84
C SER A 728 -45.89 -25.66 -15.01
N HIS A 729 -46.46 -25.66 -16.22
CA HIS A 729 -47.88 -25.97 -16.48
C HIS A 729 -48.13 -26.25 -17.98
N SER A 730 -49.31 -26.78 -18.30
CA SER A 730 -49.69 -27.48 -19.53
C SER A 730 -50.12 -26.61 -20.72
N GLY A 731 -50.03 -27.15 -21.94
CA GLY A 731 -51.04 -26.90 -22.98
C GLY A 731 -50.58 -26.95 -24.46
N GLY A 732 -51.31 -27.72 -25.29
CA GLY A 732 -51.47 -27.48 -26.73
C GLY A 732 -50.32 -27.91 -27.66
N ALA A 733 -50.67 -28.59 -28.76
CA ALA A 733 -49.72 -29.04 -29.78
C ALA A 733 -49.69 -28.12 -31.03
N GLU A 734 -48.75 -28.44 -31.94
CA GLU A 734 -48.82 -28.16 -33.40
C GLU A 734 -48.52 -26.71 -33.87
N MET A 735 -47.59 -26.43 -34.80
CA MET A 735 -46.43 -27.21 -35.31
C MET A 735 -45.37 -26.27 -35.92
N GLU A 736 -44.11 -26.66 -35.78
CA GLU A 736 -42.93 -26.17 -36.53
C GLU A 736 -42.41 -24.70 -36.42
N ARG A 737 -41.07 -24.61 -36.43
CA ARG A 737 -40.23 -23.44 -36.80
C ARG A 737 -40.33 -22.15 -35.96
N ARG A 738 -39.83 -22.21 -34.71
CA ARG A 738 -38.79 -21.26 -34.26
C ARG A 738 -37.81 -21.73 -33.16
N VAL A 739 -37.64 -23.05 -32.98
CA VAL A 739 -36.50 -23.60 -32.22
C VAL A 739 -35.23 -23.55 -33.10
N PHE A 740 -34.73 -22.34 -33.37
CA PHE A 740 -33.46 -22.08 -34.08
C PHE A 740 -32.97 -20.65 -33.78
N SER A 741 -32.73 -20.34 -32.50
CA SER A 741 -32.14 -19.05 -32.08
C SER A 741 -31.37 -19.07 -30.74
N LEU A 742 -31.34 -20.19 -30.00
CA LEU A 742 -30.50 -20.36 -28.81
C LEU A 742 -29.76 -21.71 -28.77
N ALA A 743 -29.73 -22.40 -29.91
CA ALA A 743 -28.94 -23.60 -30.13
C ALA A 743 -28.30 -23.54 -31.53
N CYS A 744 -27.71 -22.38 -31.87
CA CYS A 744 -26.79 -22.18 -33.01
C CYS A 744 -26.16 -20.77 -32.93
N PHE A 745 -24.96 -20.66 -32.34
CA PHE A 745 -23.95 -19.74 -32.89
C PHE A 745 -22.99 -20.49 -33.85
N PHE A 746 -23.31 -21.75 -34.14
CA PHE A 746 -22.70 -22.55 -35.19
C PHE A 746 -23.65 -22.62 -36.40
N LEU A 747 -23.45 -21.67 -37.33
CA LEU A 747 -23.78 -21.76 -38.76
C LEU A 747 -25.25 -21.59 -39.25
N LEU A 748 -25.39 -20.59 -40.14
CA LEU A 748 -26.39 -20.37 -41.21
C LEU A 748 -27.86 -20.01 -40.79
N SER A 749 -28.60 -19.14 -41.50
CA SER A 749 -28.27 -18.45 -42.78
C SER A 749 -29.03 -17.14 -43.07
N CYS A 750 -28.32 -16.22 -43.75
CA CYS A 750 -28.77 -15.30 -44.82
C CYS A 750 -29.91 -14.25 -44.66
N ASN A 751 -29.49 -12.99 -44.89
CA ASN A 751 -30.03 -11.99 -45.85
C ASN A 751 -31.06 -10.91 -45.48
N ARG A 752 -30.62 -9.65 -45.72
CA ARG A 752 -31.35 -8.49 -46.33
C ARG A 752 -32.36 -7.71 -45.45
N ASN A 753 -32.57 -6.38 -45.63
CA ASN A 753 -32.08 -5.46 -46.68
C ASN A 753 -32.06 -3.96 -46.26
N TYR A 754 -31.36 -3.12 -47.05
CA TYR A 754 -31.43 -1.62 -47.12
C TYR A 754 -30.95 -0.80 -45.89
N SER A 755 -30.37 0.41 -46.00
CA SER A 755 -29.73 1.22 -47.08
C SER A 755 -29.00 2.44 -46.42
N PRO A 756 -28.13 3.25 -47.08
CA PRO A 756 -27.54 3.21 -48.42
C PRO A 756 -26.00 2.89 -48.30
N ALA A 757 -24.97 3.46 -48.95
CA ALA A 757 -24.76 4.55 -49.91
C ALA A 757 -23.45 4.36 -50.74
N ILE A 758 -23.16 5.27 -51.69
CA ILE A 758 -22.08 5.17 -52.71
C ILE A 758 -21.49 6.59 -52.95
N PRO A 759 -20.16 6.82 -52.89
CA PRO A 759 -19.28 6.77 -54.08
C PRO A 759 -17.78 6.37 -53.83
N ARG A 760 -16.91 6.03 -54.81
CA ARG A 760 -16.98 5.58 -56.23
C ARG A 760 -15.55 5.14 -56.71
N ILE A 761 -15.43 4.01 -57.45
CA ILE A 761 -14.65 3.82 -58.72
C ILE A 761 -13.07 3.93 -58.67
N PRO A 762 -12.24 3.18 -59.47
CA PRO A 762 -12.41 1.93 -60.25
C PRO A 762 -11.29 0.83 -60.13
N ARG A 763 -11.56 -0.38 -60.69
CA ARG A 763 -10.78 -1.32 -61.57
C ARG A 763 -9.22 -1.40 -61.46
N VAL A 764 -8.54 -2.55 -61.69
CA VAL A 764 -8.46 -3.39 -62.92
C VAL A 764 -8.27 -4.92 -62.59
N SER A 765 -8.23 -5.79 -63.60
CA SER A 765 -8.14 -7.29 -63.57
C SER A 765 -7.47 -7.78 -64.88
N PRO A 766 -7.23 -9.11 -65.16
CA PRO A 766 -7.06 -10.32 -64.35
C PRO A 766 -5.79 -11.15 -64.79
N GLU A 767 -5.86 -12.50 -64.79
CA GLU A 767 -5.00 -13.49 -65.54
C GLU A 767 -3.61 -13.87 -64.97
N THR A 768 -3.05 -15.10 -65.07
CA THR A 768 -3.55 -16.43 -65.58
C THR A 768 -2.83 -17.64 -64.89
N GLN A 769 -3.32 -18.86 -65.23
CA GLN A 769 -2.86 -20.27 -65.07
C GLN A 769 -1.34 -20.57 -64.84
N HIS A 770 -0.85 -21.74 -64.37
CA HIS A 770 -1.17 -23.16 -64.74
C HIS A 770 -0.66 -24.20 -63.69
N THR A 771 -1.06 -25.48 -63.80
CA THR A 771 -0.54 -26.67 -63.06
C THR A 771 -0.08 -27.80 -64.00
N PRO A 772 0.87 -28.68 -63.60
CA PRO A 772 0.56 -30.13 -63.48
C PRO A 772 1.33 -30.93 -62.38
N LEU A 773 0.99 -32.23 -62.28
CA LEU A 773 1.53 -33.34 -61.43
C LEU A 773 2.61 -34.18 -62.21
N PRO A 774 3.24 -35.31 -61.75
CA PRO A 774 2.92 -36.25 -60.63
C PRO A 774 4.13 -36.88 -59.82
N LEU A 775 3.82 -37.99 -59.11
CA LEU A 775 4.60 -38.95 -58.26
C LEU A 775 5.68 -39.80 -59.02
N PRO A 776 6.47 -40.79 -58.46
CA PRO A 776 6.33 -41.55 -57.17
C PRO A 776 7.63 -42.09 -56.44
N LYS A 777 7.44 -42.89 -55.34
CA LYS A 777 8.33 -43.96 -54.74
C LYS A 777 9.66 -43.52 -54.06
N GLU A 778 10.30 -44.28 -53.14
CA GLU A 778 10.09 -45.61 -52.51
C GLU A 778 10.63 -45.61 -51.02
N TYR A 779 10.69 -46.78 -50.35
CA TYR A 779 11.21 -47.05 -48.97
C TYR A 779 12.78 -47.05 -48.90
N ASP A 780 13.51 -47.13 -47.76
CA ASP A 780 13.47 -48.19 -46.73
C ASP A 780 14.21 -47.87 -45.38
N GLU A 781 14.33 -48.89 -44.51
CA GLU A 781 14.58 -48.91 -43.05
C GLU A 781 15.98 -48.59 -42.43
N ASP A 782 15.94 -48.43 -41.09
CA ASP A 782 16.97 -48.65 -40.05
C ASP A 782 18.39 -48.01 -40.12
N SER A 783 18.67 -47.05 -39.21
CA SER A 783 19.96 -46.94 -38.46
C SER A 783 19.97 -45.83 -37.38
N LEU A 784 20.88 -45.97 -36.40
CA LEU A 784 20.93 -45.19 -35.16
C LEU A 784 21.79 -43.90 -35.22
N ILE A 785 21.31 -42.85 -34.53
CA ILE A 785 22.02 -41.85 -33.68
C ILE A 785 23.56 -42.01 -33.58
N PRO A 786 24.42 -40.95 -33.70
CA PRO A 786 24.23 -39.60 -33.12
C PRO A 786 24.79 -38.34 -33.89
N SER A 787 24.63 -37.17 -33.25
CA SER A 787 25.49 -35.96 -33.29
C SER A 787 25.32 -34.88 -34.38
N SER A 788 25.29 -33.63 -33.89
CA SER A 788 25.39 -32.33 -34.62
C SER A 788 26.86 -31.97 -34.92
N PRO A 789 27.24 -30.90 -35.68
CA PRO A 789 26.76 -29.51 -35.54
C PRO A 789 26.59 -28.70 -36.87
N ALA A 790 26.56 -27.36 -36.74
CA ALA A 790 26.35 -26.30 -37.74
C ALA A 790 27.36 -26.31 -38.93
N THR A 791 27.18 -25.58 -40.04
CA THR A 791 27.00 -24.11 -40.13
C THR A 791 26.21 -23.55 -41.34
N GLU A 792 25.76 -22.29 -41.18
CA GLU A 792 25.61 -21.20 -42.16
C GLU A 792 24.81 -21.36 -43.48
N THR A 793 23.77 -20.52 -43.64
CA THR A 793 23.74 -19.52 -44.74
C THR A 793 22.74 -18.38 -44.49
N SER A 794 23.17 -17.14 -44.80
CA SER A 794 22.40 -15.92 -45.10
C SER A 794 21.13 -15.55 -44.30
N ASP A 795 21.22 -14.45 -43.54
CA ASP A 795 20.06 -13.62 -43.18
C ASP A 795 19.36 -13.05 -44.44
N ASN A 796 18.02 -13.05 -44.45
CA ASN A 796 17.11 -11.94 -44.83
C ASN A 796 15.68 -12.47 -45.11
N VAL A 797 14.69 -12.07 -44.31
CA VAL A 797 13.26 -12.35 -44.59
C VAL A 797 12.45 -11.04 -44.45
N SER A 798 11.61 -10.77 -45.44
CA SER A 798 10.83 -9.52 -45.56
C SER A 798 9.62 -9.48 -44.61
N PRO A 799 9.29 -8.33 -43.99
CA PRO A 799 8.29 -8.27 -42.91
C PRO A 799 6.87 -7.93 -43.40
N VAL A 800 6.17 -8.87 -44.08
CA VAL A 800 4.76 -8.67 -44.48
C VAL A 800 3.89 -9.92 -44.28
N ALA A 801 2.73 -9.75 -43.61
CA ALA A 801 1.62 -10.70 -43.41
C ALA A 801 1.91 -11.95 -42.52
N SER A 802 1.02 -12.37 -41.60
CA SER A 802 -0.21 -11.74 -41.07
C SER A 802 -0.48 -12.17 -39.61
N PRO A 803 -1.17 -11.35 -38.77
CA PRO A 803 -1.15 -11.52 -37.32
C PRO A 803 -2.25 -12.45 -36.75
N ILE A 804 -1.85 -13.64 -36.31
CA ILE A 804 -2.67 -14.51 -35.45
C ILE A 804 -2.70 -13.93 -34.02
N HIS A 805 -3.84 -14.04 -33.32
CA HIS A 805 -4.20 -13.20 -32.16
C HIS A 805 -3.90 -13.81 -30.77
N THR A 806 -4.10 -12.98 -29.72
CA THR A 806 -3.94 -13.19 -28.25
C THR A 806 -2.52 -12.89 -27.68
N GLY A 807 -2.35 -12.28 -26.49
CA GLY A 807 -3.37 -11.90 -25.50
C GLY A 807 -2.97 -11.13 -24.21
N PHE A 808 -1.77 -10.55 -24.01
CA PHE A 808 -1.49 -9.64 -22.87
C PHE A 808 -0.62 -8.40 -23.21
N LEU A 809 -0.25 -7.56 -22.23
CA LEU A 809 0.34 -6.23 -22.43
C LEU A 809 1.47 -5.91 -21.43
N VAL A 810 2.54 -5.27 -21.92
CA VAL A 810 3.53 -4.52 -21.11
C VAL A 810 3.60 -3.08 -21.64
N SER A 811 3.76 -2.11 -20.74
CA SER A 811 3.90 -0.69 -21.12
C SER A 811 5.36 -0.35 -21.42
N PHE A 812 5.64 0.21 -22.58
CA PHE A 812 6.96 0.74 -22.94
C PHE A 812 7.02 2.26 -22.74
N MET A 813 8.08 2.72 -22.09
CA MET A 813 8.67 4.05 -22.35
C MET A 813 10.07 3.78 -22.88
N VAL A 814 10.33 4.19 -24.12
CA VAL A 814 11.66 4.21 -24.73
C VAL A 814 11.88 5.64 -25.20
N ASP A 815 12.81 6.37 -24.56
CA ASP A 815 13.26 7.63 -25.14
C ASP A 815 14.25 7.31 -26.27
N ALA A 816 13.70 7.35 -27.48
CA ALA A 816 14.46 7.37 -28.73
C ALA A 816 13.95 8.52 -29.61
N ARG A 817 13.96 9.75 -29.06
CA ARG A 817 13.83 11.04 -29.78
C ARG A 817 12.72 11.10 -30.86
N GLY A 818 11.48 11.38 -30.45
CA GLY A 818 10.49 12.04 -31.32
C GLY A 818 9.38 11.17 -31.94
N GLY A 819 9.22 9.90 -31.56
CA GLY A 819 8.14 9.04 -32.04
C GLY A 819 7.02 8.79 -31.02
N SER A 820 5.82 9.33 -31.24
CA SER A 820 4.64 9.07 -30.41
C SER A 820 3.99 7.71 -30.74
N MET A 821 4.52 6.62 -30.17
CA MET A 821 4.01 5.27 -30.40
C MET A 821 2.73 4.97 -29.59
N ARG A 822 1.67 4.45 -30.26
CA ARG A 822 0.52 3.83 -29.59
C ARG A 822 0.84 2.38 -29.23
N GLY A 823 0.59 1.97 -27.99
CA GLY A 823 0.80 0.59 -27.53
C GLY A 823 -0.26 -0.41 -28.05
N SER A 824 0.15 -1.65 -28.30
CA SER A 824 -0.69 -2.79 -28.73
C SER A 824 -0.50 -4.02 -27.82
N ARG A 825 -1.36 -5.03 -27.94
CA ARG A 825 -1.48 -6.18 -27.01
C ARG A 825 -1.14 -7.51 -27.69
N HIS A 826 -0.12 -8.23 -27.22
CA HIS A 826 0.40 -9.47 -27.84
C HIS A 826 1.03 -10.42 -26.79
N ASN A 827 0.90 -11.74 -26.95
CA ASN A 827 1.66 -12.74 -26.17
C ASN A 827 3.06 -12.99 -26.75
N GLY A 828 3.94 -13.64 -25.99
CA GLY A 828 5.21 -14.18 -26.49
C GLY A 828 6.30 -13.13 -26.75
N LEU A 829 6.43 -12.14 -25.85
CA LEU A 829 7.36 -11.02 -26.04
C LEU A 829 8.83 -11.46 -26.09
N ARG A 830 9.46 -11.35 -27.27
CA ARG A 830 10.91 -11.45 -27.48
C ARG A 830 11.47 -10.06 -27.76
N VAL A 831 12.28 -9.53 -26.84
CA VAL A 831 12.95 -8.23 -27.04
C VAL A 831 14.27 -8.48 -27.75
N ILE A 832 14.36 -8.05 -29.01
CA ILE A 832 15.59 -8.11 -29.81
C ILE A 832 16.16 -6.69 -29.88
N ILE A 833 17.38 -6.50 -29.36
CA ILE A 833 18.10 -5.23 -29.42
C ILE A 833 19.31 -5.46 -30.32
N PRO A 834 19.37 -4.87 -31.53
CA PRO A 834 20.50 -5.10 -32.42
C PRO A 834 21.77 -4.46 -31.83
N PRO A 835 22.85 -5.23 -31.56
CA PRO A 835 24.00 -4.73 -30.78
C PRO A 835 24.73 -3.53 -31.42
N ARG A 836 24.59 -3.36 -32.74
CA ARG A 836 25.17 -2.26 -33.52
C ARG A 836 24.27 -1.01 -33.64
N THR A 837 23.11 -0.95 -32.98
CA THR A 837 22.14 0.18 -33.11
C THR A 837 21.97 1.06 -31.88
N CYS A 838 22.33 0.58 -30.68
CA CYS A 838 22.34 1.41 -29.47
C CYS A 838 23.58 2.32 -29.42
N ALA A 839 23.51 3.48 -30.08
CA ALA A 839 24.57 4.49 -30.08
C ALA A 839 24.60 5.39 -28.81
N ALA A 840 23.76 5.10 -27.80
CA ALA A 840 23.67 5.86 -26.56
C ALA A 840 23.19 4.95 -25.39
N PRO A 841 23.48 5.32 -24.13
CA PRO A 841 22.94 4.63 -22.95
C PRO A 841 21.41 4.51 -22.99
N THR A 842 20.90 3.28 -23.00
CA THR A 842 19.48 3.00 -23.19
C THR A 842 18.90 2.30 -21.96
N ARG A 843 17.79 2.80 -21.41
CA ARG A 843 17.10 2.18 -20.25
C ARG A 843 15.75 1.59 -20.68
N ILE A 844 15.48 0.36 -20.24
CA ILE A 844 14.23 -0.36 -20.43
C ILE A 844 13.70 -0.79 -19.07
N THR A 845 12.61 -0.17 -18.61
CA THR A 845 12.00 -0.46 -17.30
C THR A 845 10.68 -1.20 -17.49
N CYS A 846 10.61 -2.46 -17.09
CA CYS A 846 9.36 -3.24 -17.08
C CYS A 846 8.49 -2.83 -15.87
N ARG A 847 7.21 -2.55 -16.09
CA ARG A 847 6.24 -2.24 -15.01
C ARG A 847 5.12 -3.28 -14.96
N LEU A 848 4.68 -3.59 -13.75
CA LEU A 848 3.58 -4.52 -13.51
C LEU A 848 2.21 -3.88 -13.82
N VAL A 849 1.29 -4.67 -14.38
CA VAL A 849 -0.09 -4.25 -14.66
C VAL A 849 -1.01 -4.81 -13.58
N LYS A 850 -1.90 -3.97 -13.02
CA LYS A 850 -2.80 -4.39 -11.94
C LYS A 850 -3.87 -5.40 -12.43
N PRO A 851 -4.20 -6.44 -11.65
CA PRO A 851 -5.17 -7.48 -12.06
C PRO A 851 -6.52 -6.94 -12.51
N GLN A 852 -7.03 -5.90 -11.83
CA GLN A 852 -8.32 -5.23 -12.08
C GLN A 852 -8.50 -4.63 -13.49
N LYS A 853 -7.48 -4.68 -14.37
CA LYS A 853 -7.54 -4.21 -15.77
C LYS A 853 -7.42 -5.32 -16.82
N LEU A 854 -7.47 -6.59 -16.41
CA LEU A 854 -7.54 -7.76 -17.29
C LEU A 854 -8.90 -8.44 -17.13
N THR A 855 -9.68 -8.54 -18.21
CA THR A 855 -10.93 -9.34 -18.24
C THR A 855 -10.69 -10.85 -18.25
N SER A 856 -9.44 -11.28 -18.46
CA SER A 856 -9.01 -12.68 -18.40
C SER A 856 -7.49 -12.74 -18.15
N PRO A 857 -7.02 -12.98 -16.92
CA PRO A 857 -5.60 -13.27 -16.67
C PRO A 857 -5.22 -14.67 -17.18
N PRO A 858 -3.96 -14.93 -17.53
CA PRO A 858 -3.48 -16.29 -17.80
C PRO A 858 -3.42 -17.11 -16.49
N PRO A 859 -3.54 -18.45 -16.55
CA PRO A 859 -3.36 -19.30 -15.38
C PRO A 859 -1.92 -19.21 -14.86
N LEU A 860 -1.78 -19.09 -13.54
CA LEU A 860 -0.52 -19.13 -12.81
C LEU A 860 -0.55 -20.28 -11.80
N VAL A 861 0.61 -20.84 -11.48
CA VAL A 861 0.74 -21.91 -10.46
C VAL A 861 0.69 -21.29 -9.06
N GLU A 862 0.20 -22.03 -8.07
CA GLU A 862 0.21 -21.56 -6.67
C GLU A 862 1.60 -21.08 -6.24
N GLY A 863 1.67 -19.82 -5.77
CA GLY A 863 2.91 -19.15 -5.39
C GLY A 863 3.48 -18.20 -6.45
N GLU A 864 3.09 -18.28 -7.73
CA GLU A 864 3.45 -17.27 -8.72
C GLU A 864 2.47 -16.09 -8.69
N GLY A 865 2.96 -14.92 -8.27
CA GLY A 865 2.31 -13.65 -8.59
C GLY A 865 2.59 -13.24 -10.03
N LEU A 866 1.74 -12.36 -10.61
CA LEU A 866 2.08 -11.71 -11.87
C LEU A 866 3.44 -11.00 -11.72
N ALA A 867 4.40 -11.41 -12.53
CA ALA A 867 5.74 -10.83 -12.63
C ALA A 867 6.12 -10.71 -14.10
N SER A 868 6.93 -9.71 -14.46
CA SER A 868 7.39 -9.52 -15.85
C SER A 868 8.53 -10.50 -16.18
N ARG A 869 8.22 -11.79 -16.33
CA ARG A 869 9.19 -12.82 -16.76
C ARG A 869 9.60 -12.57 -18.22
N ILE A 870 10.82 -12.07 -18.44
CA ILE A 870 11.42 -12.02 -19.78
C ILE A 870 11.74 -13.46 -20.21
N ILE A 871 11.16 -13.89 -21.34
CA ILE A 871 11.24 -15.26 -21.83
C ILE A 871 12.56 -15.49 -22.61
N SER A 872 13.02 -14.47 -23.34
CA SER A 872 14.27 -14.51 -24.10
C SER A 872 14.77 -13.08 -24.37
N LEU A 873 16.07 -12.88 -24.18
CA LEU A 873 16.84 -11.77 -24.73
C LEU A 873 17.87 -12.32 -25.71
N GLY A 874 18.19 -11.57 -26.76
CA GLY A 874 19.20 -11.94 -27.73
C GLY A 874 19.78 -10.73 -28.48
N PRO A 875 20.99 -10.87 -29.05
CA PRO A 875 21.79 -12.11 -29.15
C PRO A 875 22.58 -12.41 -27.88
N ALA A 876 22.65 -13.68 -27.46
CA ALA A 876 23.56 -14.09 -26.40
C ALA A 876 25.02 -14.00 -26.89
N GLY A 877 25.91 -13.46 -26.05
CA GLY A 877 27.36 -13.39 -26.33
C GLY A 877 27.84 -12.20 -27.16
N MET A 878 26.97 -11.29 -27.63
CA MET A 878 27.38 -10.07 -28.33
C MET A 878 27.47 -8.85 -27.39
N GLN A 879 28.48 -8.00 -27.60
CA GLN A 879 28.60 -6.69 -26.94
C GLN A 879 27.81 -5.61 -27.69
N PHE A 880 27.23 -4.68 -26.93
CA PHE A 880 26.50 -3.51 -27.43
C PHE A 880 27.43 -2.30 -27.56
N LEU A 881 27.18 -1.41 -28.54
CA LEU A 881 27.96 -0.16 -28.73
C LEU A 881 27.77 0.88 -27.61
N GLY A 882 26.76 0.70 -26.74
CA GLY A 882 26.50 1.51 -25.56
C GLY A 882 25.77 0.69 -24.49
N PRO A 883 25.81 1.10 -23.21
CA PRO A 883 25.24 0.33 -22.12
C PRO A 883 23.70 0.27 -22.20
N VAL A 884 23.15 -0.92 -21.99
CA VAL A 884 21.70 -1.18 -22.06
C VAL A 884 21.23 -1.67 -20.69
N ILE A 885 20.56 -0.79 -19.95
CA ILE A 885 20.06 -1.06 -18.59
C ILE A 885 18.64 -1.62 -18.69
N VAL A 886 18.48 -2.92 -18.44
CA VAL A 886 17.17 -3.58 -18.34
C VAL A 886 16.81 -3.77 -16.86
N GLU A 887 15.64 -3.27 -16.44
CA GLU A 887 15.14 -3.37 -15.07
C GLU A 887 13.84 -4.18 -15.03
N ILE A 888 13.88 -5.31 -14.30
CA ILE A 888 12.77 -6.26 -14.18
C ILE A 888 12.36 -6.38 -12.70
N PRO A 889 11.11 -6.06 -12.31
CA PRO A 889 10.57 -6.45 -11.02
C PRO A 889 10.30 -7.97 -11.00
N HIS A 890 10.92 -8.67 -10.05
CA HIS A 890 10.77 -10.10 -9.84
C HIS A 890 10.29 -10.38 -8.40
N PHE A 891 9.30 -11.25 -8.27
CA PHE A 891 8.86 -11.80 -6.99
C PHE A 891 9.58 -13.13 -6.75
N ALA A 892 10.30 -13.25 -5.63
CA ALA A 892 10.83 -14.53 -5.18
C ALA A 892 9.72 -15.38 -4.56
N ALA A 893 9.64 -16.67 -4.92
CA ALA A 893 8.64 -17.61 -4.42
C ALA A 893 9.12 -18.38 -3.16
N LEU A 894 8.16 -19.03 -2.47
CA LEU A 894 8.26 -19.47 -1.07
C LEU A 894 9.56 -20.19 -0.65
N GLY A 895 10.16 -19.67 0.43
CA GLY A 895 11.33 -20.25 1.10
C GLY A 895 11.43 -19.90 2.60
N ARG A 896 10.28 -19.89 3.31
CA ARG A 896 10.02 -19.33 4.66
C ARG A 896 9.79 -17.80 4.69
N GLY A 897 8.73 -17.38 5.38
CA GLY A 897 8.54 -16.00 5.85
C GLY A 897 8.13 -14.99 4.78
N ASP A 898 9.12 -14.42 4.09
CA ASP A 898 9.08 -13.01 3.72
C ASP A 898 8.81 -12.76 2.22
N ARG A 899 8.20 -11.61 1.90
CA ARG A 899 7.87 -11.18 0.53
C ARG A 899 8.75 -10.01 0.08
N GLU A 900 9.92 -10.28 -0.50
CA GLU A 900 10.78 -9.22 -1.07
C GLU A 900 10.49 -8.94 -2.56
N LEU A 901 10.47 -7.66 -2.93
CA LEU A 901 10.52 -7.21 -4.33
C LEU A 901 11.99 -7.07 -4.77
N VAL A 902 12.43 -7.94 -5.68
CA VAL A 902 13.80 -7.92 -6.21
C VAL A 902 13.79 -7.24 -7.58
N VAL A 903 14.67 -6.27 -7.79
CA VAL A 903 14.91 -5.70 -9.13
C VAL A 903 16.12 -6.40 -9.74
N LEU A 904 15.90 -7.13 -10.83
CA LEU A 904 16.98 -7.67 -11.65
C LEU A 904 17.46 -6.58 -12.61
N ARG A 905 18.76 -6.26 -12.55
CA ARG A 905 19.44 -5.33 -13.46
C ARG A 905 20.49 -6.07 -14.28
N SER A 906 20.52 -5.80 -15.58
CA SER A 906 21.66 -6.09 -16.45
C SER A 906 22.05 -4.82 -17.20
N GLU A 907 23.33 -4.66 -17.51
CA GLU A 907 23.89 -3.49 -18.22
C GLU A 907 24.37 -3.81 -19.65
N ASN A 908 24.41 -5.11 -19.97
CA ASN A 908 24.87 -5.68 -21.23
C ASN A 908 24.03 -6.88 -21.70
N GLY A 909 22.94 -7.21 -21.02
CA GLY A 909 22.04 -8.33 -21.33
C GLY A 909 22.58 -9.74 -21.01
N SER A 910 23.86 -9.90 -20.67
CA SER A 910 24.50 -11.22 -20.48
C SER A 910 24.72 -11.61 -19.02
N VAL A 911 24.88 -10.64 -18.12
CA VAL A 911 25.02 -10.88 -16.67
C VAL A 911 23.92 -10.12 -15.91
N TRP A 912 23.25 -10.80 -15.00
CA TRP A 912 22.19 -10.25 -14.15
C TRP A 912 22.68 -10.04 -12.72
N LYS A 913 22.25 -8.94 -12.11
CA LYS A 913 22.52 -8.61 -10.71
C LYS A 913 21.21 -8.34 -9.97
N GLU A 914 21.03 -9.02 -8.84
CA GLU A 914 19.93 -8.74 -7.91
C GLU A 914 20.17 -7.41 -7.18
N HIS A 915 19.17 -6.54 -7.17
CA HIS A 915 19.06 -5.41 -6.27
C HIS A 915 17.83 -5.63 -5.37
N ARG A 916 18.09 -6.01 -4.12
CA ARG A 916 17.05 -6.18 -3.08
C ARG A 916 16.77 -4.82 -2.45
N ASN A 917 15.50 -4.46 -2.31
CA ASN A 917 15.10 -3.15 -1.79
C ASN A 917 14.13 -3.32 -0.62
N ARG A 918 14.56 -2.93 0.58
CA ARG A 918 13.83 -3.16 1.84
C ARG A 918 12.69 -2.15 2.01
N TYR A 919 11.54 -2.44 1.41
CA TYR A 919 10.26 -1.83 1.78
C TYR A 919 9.51 -2.74 2.76
N GLY A 920 8.88 -2.16 3.77
CA GLY A 920 7.99 -2.90 4.68
C GLY A 920 6.64 -3.23 4.05
N ASP A 921 5.96 -4.26 4.56
CA ASP A 921 4.77 -4.86 3.95
C ASP A 921 3.64 -3.86 3.66
N GLU A 922 3.42 -2.85 4.51
CA GLU A 922 2.40 -1.81 4.32
C GLU A 922 2.56 -1.06 2.97
N VAL A 923 3.81 -0.81 2.54
CA VAL A 923 4.11 -0.15 1.27
C VAL A 923 3.88 -1.11 0.10
N LEU A 924 4.18 -2.40 0.28
CA LEU A 924 3.97 -3.44 -0.72
C LEU A 924 2.48 -3.65 -1.00
N GLU A 925 1.67 -3.78 0.06
CA GLU A 925 0.21 -3.81 0.03
C GLU A 925 -0.37 -2.59 -0.68
N THR A 926 0.07 -1.37 -0.31
CA THR A 926 -0.44 -0.11 -0.87
C THR A 926 -0.18 0.02 -2.38
N ILE A 927 0.95 -0.49 -2.86
CA ILE A 927 1.28 -0.49 -4.30
C ILE A 927 0.40 -1.48 -5.07
N LEU A 928 0.07 -2.64 -4.48
CA LEU A 928 -0.75 -3.68 -5.10
C LEU A 928 -2.25 -3.31 -5.08
N ASN A 929 -2.82 -3.10 -3.90
CA ASN A 929 -4.26 -2.94 -3.64
C ASN A 929 -4.75 -1.51 -3.95
N GLY A 930 -4.85 -1.22 -5.25
CA GLY A 930 -5.20 0.11 -5.77
C GLY A 930 -6.68 0.46 -5.57
N MET A 931 -6.99 1.11 -4.45
CA MET A 931 -8.30 1.67 -4.10
C MET A 931 -9.45 0.66 -4.18
N ASP A 932 -9.71 -0.04 -3.08
CA ASP A 932 -11.02 -0.63 -2.83
C ASP A 932 -11.40 -0.45 -1.34
N GLU A 933 -12.69 -0.59 -0.99
CA GLU A 933 -13.27 -0.07 0.27
C GLU A 933 -12.96 -0.91 1.52
N GLY A 934 -11.67 -1.06 1.86
CA GLY A 934 -11.17 -1.82 3.00
C GLY A 934 -10.57 -1.02 4.16
N ARG A 935 -10.41 0.31 4.04
CA ARG A 935 -9.86 1.14 5.14
C ARG A 935 -10.78 1.09 6.35
N SER A 936 -10.33 0.43 7.43
CA SER A 936 -11.06 0.44 8.69
C SER A 936 -11.28 1.89 9.14
N LEU A 937 -12.39 2.20 9.82
CA LEU A 937 -12.59 3.58 10.28
C LEU A 937 -11.53 4.00 11.30
N LYS A 938 -10.85 3.03 11.94
CA LYS A 938 -9.65 3.24 12.78
C LYS A 938 -8.44 3.66 11.93
N THR A 939 -8.25 3.09 10.74
CA THR A 939 -7.20 3.50 9.78
C THR A 939 -7.55 4.84 9.14
N TRP A 940 -8.80 5.05 8.70
CA TRP A 940 -9.26 6.34 8.17
C TRP A 940 -9.13 7.46 9.22
N LEU A 941 -9.35 7.19 10.51
CA LEU A 941 -9.09 8.14 11.60
C LEU A 941 -7.64 8.11 12.13
N LEU A 942 -6.80 7.13 11.80
CA LEU A 942 -5.34 7.19 12.03
C LEU A 942 -4.59 7.82 10.85
N GLU A 943 -5.25 8.05 9.72
CA GLU A 943 -4.75 8.83 8.59
C GLU A 943 -5.31 10.27 8.58
N ASN A 944 -6.57 10.47 9.00
CA ASN A 944 -7.20 11.80 9.10
C ASN A 944 -7.28 12.34 10.54
N ALA A 945 -6.84 11.57 11.54
CA ALA A 945 -6.53 12.07 12.89
C ALA A 945 -5.18 11.58 13.44
N ARG A 946 -4.31 10.99 12.59
CA ARG A 946 -2.98 11.61 12.48
C ARG A 946 -3.24 13.02 11.99
N GLU A 947 -3.04 13.98 12.90
CA GLU A 947 -2.81 15.38 12.58
C GLU A 947 -3.93 16.05 11.75
N ALA A 948 -4.92 16.62 12.45
CA ALA A 948 -5.50 17.86 11.93
C ALA A 948 -4.33 18.85 11.73
N PRO A 949 -4.26 19.62 10.62
CA PRO A 949 -3.04 20.20 10.07
C PRO A 949 -2.12 20.82 11.13
N LEU A 950 -2.70 21.64 12.00
CA LEU A 950 -2.27 22.06 13.35
C LEU A 950 -1.13 21.25 14.00
N HIS A 951 -1.20 19.91 14.06
CA HIS A 951 -0.20 19.09 14.75
C HIS A 951 1.14 19.01 13.99
N ARG A 952 1.07 19.08 12.66
CA ARG A 952 2.20 19.19 11.72
C ARG A 952 2.84 20.60 11.72
N PHE A 953 2.19 21.56 12.39
CA PHE A 953 2.57 22.98 12.46
C PHE A 953 3.08 23.35 13.87
N PHE A 954 2.48 22.77 14.92
CA PHE A 954 2.56 23.26 16.30
C PHE A 954 3.04 22.21 17.30
N CYS A 955 4.06 21.44 16.94
CA CYS A 955 4.83 20.66 17.90
C CYS A 955 5.87 21.58 18.58
N PRO A 956 5.85 21.76 19.92
CA PRO A 956 6.94 22.43 20.61
C PRO A 956 8.16 21.50 20.61
N GLN A 957 9.25 21.91 19.94
CA GLN A 957 10.57 21.34 20.22
C GLN A 957 11.05 21.88 21.57
N THR A 958 10.89 21.05 22.60
CA THR A 958 11.66 21.09 23.85
C THR A 958 12.85 20.13 23.72
#